data_AF-A0A3A6R0Q0-F1
#
_entry.id   AF-A0A3A6R0Q0-F1
#
_cell.length_a   1.000
_cell.length_b   1.000
_cell.length_c   1.000
_cell.angle_alpha   90.00
_cell.angle_beta   90.00
_cell.angle_gamma   90.00
#
_symmetry.space_group_name_H-M   'P 1'
#
loop_
_entity.id
_entity.type
_entity.pdbx_description
1 polymer ?
#
loop_
_entity_poly.entity_id
_entity_poly.type
_entity_poly.pdbx_seq_one_letter_code
_entity_poly.pdbx_strand_id
1 'polypeptide(L)'
;MRSYLGATNNLRFSGRGAISALEPIDAYELTTSNVRNVGKVTPEDDVSLADYGPHLAGGPVHIINTCVNQTADPKGRLFNRDRKGLLFSVRAGGDSRLSLEGWRGEFRGIRRLSLGAWLAISGAAAAPGLGARTQSGLAALLTFAGVRLGYWLSPAERRGTPVAGSSFMGRALKGMVNKSSALLQELSAKFSAGPEDNWYVSDGGHFENTGVYALLLERASVIVLADCGADPGYSFEDVENLVRKARIDLDIVITFRQPRDPSSLASTISPAIKNAWSSSARYFGTLQNLADDENETCLALATVEYPGKGSSGPAILILVKPNTFRSVSIDVANYKRQNPKFPQEPTGDQFFSENQWESYFSLGTDLGRCLSAALIIQLQEHLEVMFDVGSDMTSSLPEASGKATPDPLAVGGASRSVWGRQVGAVGATLGAGAALSLAVAAWQSLEGHRAVQSSRVAGERAAMSEIAQLWEQLPPPEDTVNSAGPANRLAAALLRAGDAYCVKGEASWLIHSDFGLRMIADTVVSCEALKQGMGSACQVIVEARSGLPALASGSCLVKDSPISAVYWGYDYSEFGAWNTMHPCSTRRDQLVGQKQVKGARTPGDLADIQEGCAGRSVASSKGGAGEMANPACKGKTIYMQIYGPDKRDKVRGFRSWWRDDLRASVPPIEDVVATAFRAARPAPAQVSNTTVRYHDEGGRECAKAIQAGIRVRKPDAAWRIEPLSPAQKGVKGVIEVWFSNDDPALK
;
A
#
# COMPACT_ATOMS: atom_id res chain seq x y z
N MET A 1 -2.04 7.71 -17.16
CA MET A 1 -1.21 7.48 -18.37
C MET A 1 -0.54 8.74 -18.92
N ARG A 2 -1.29 9.73 -19.39
CA ARG A 2 -0.73 10.84 -20.19
C ARG A 2 0.27 11.72 -19.45
N SER A 3 0.05 12.00 -18.16
CA SER A 3 1.03 12.74 -17.35
C SER A 3 2.35 11.98 -17.19
N TYR A 4 2.32 10.65 -17.09
CA TYR A 4 3.53 9.83 -17.04
C TYR A 4 4.28 9.84 -18.38
N LEU A 5 3.55 9.74 -19.49
CA LEU A 5 4.14 9.85 -20.83
C LEU A 5 4.75 11.24 -21.07
N GLY A 6 4.08 12.30 -20.60
CA GLY A 6 4.64 13.64 -20.57
C GLY A 6 5.89 13.75 -19.69
N ALA A 7 5.93 13.07 -18.54
CA ALA A 7 7.14 13.05 -17.69
C ALA A 7 8.33 12.36 -18.39
N THR A 8 8.08 11.43 -19.31
CA THR A 8 9.13 10.76 -20.11
C THR A 8 9.47 11.47 -21.42
N ASN A 9 8.73 12.54 -21.78
CA ASN A 9 8.94 13.26 -23.04
C ASN A 9 10.18 14.17 -22.93
N ASN A 10 11.28 13.73 -23.53
CA ASN A 10 12.55 14.46 -23.53
C ASN A 10 12.46 15.87 -24.16
N LEU A 11 11.49 16.12 -25.06
CA LEU A 11 11.30 17.45 -25.67
C LEU A 11 10.78 18.48 -24.66
N ARG A 12 10.14 18.04 -23.57
CA ARG A 12 9.76 18.93 -22.47
C ARG A 12 10.95 19.40 -21.65
N PHE A 13 12.01 18.61 -21.65
CA PHE A 13 13.26 18.83 -20.90
C PHE A 13 14.43 19.12 -21.86
N SER A 14 14.12 19.55 -23.10
CA SER A 14 15.02 19.70 -24.25
C SER A 14 16.21 20.65 -24.06
N GLY A 15 16.33 21.33 -22.92
CA GLY A 15 17.52 22.09 -22.57
C GLY A 15 18.74 21.24 -22.21
N ARG A 16 18.56 19.97 -21.76
CA ARG A 16 19.67 19.17 -21.19
C ARG A 16 19.64 17.65 -21.46
N GLY A 17 18.67 17.14 -22.22
CA GLY A 17 18.54 15.69 -22.48
C GLY A 17 17.68 14.97 -21.42
N ALA A 18 17.32 13.72 -21.69
CA ALA A 18 16.52 12.92 -20.75
C ALA A 18 17.42 12.38 -19.63
N ILE A 19 17.18 12.82 -18.40
CA ILE A 19 17.83 12.30 -17.19
C ILE A 19 16.98 11.12 -16.69
N SER A 20 17.62 10.01 -16.32
CA SER A 20 16.92 8.85 -15.75
C SER A 20 16.31 9.21 -14.38
N ALA A 21 15.17 8.61 -14.00
CA ALA A 21 14.62 8.75 -12.65
C ALA A 21 15.56 8.23 -11.55
N LEU A 22 16.60 7.48 -11.93
CA LEU A 22 17.63 6.94 -11.04
C LEU A 22 18.92 7.80 -11.02
N GLU A 23 19.02 8.81 -11.88
CA GLU A 23 20.19 9.68 -11.93
C GLU A 23 20.03 10.86 -10.95
N PRO A 24 21.12 11.24 -10.25
CA PRO A 24 21.08 12.37 -9.33
C PRO A 24 20.83 13.68 -10.07
N ILE A 25 19.84 14.44 -9.62
CA ILE A 25 19.53 15.78 -10.12
C ILE A 25 20.48 16.79 -9.45
N ASP A 26 21.06 17.71 -10.22
CA ASP A 26 21.88 18.78 -9.65
C ASP A 26 20.98 19.73 -8.82
N ALA A 27 21.35 19.99 -7.57
CA ALA A 27 20.58 20.84 -6.66
C ALA A 27 20.34 22.26 -7.20
N TYR A 28 21.21 22.77 -8.08
CA TYR A 28 21.07 24.09 -8.71
C TYR A 28 20.14 24.09 -9.95
N GLU A 29 19.73 22.91 -10.41
CA GLU A 29 18.93 22.72 -11.62
C GLU A 29 17.45 23.07 -11.42
N LEU A 30 16.93 22.92 -10.20
CA LEU A 30 15.54 23.23 -9.83
C LEU A 30 15.17 24.73 -9.94
N THR A 31 16.16 25.62 -9.89
CA THR A 31 15.95 27.08 -9.88
C THR A 31 16.27 27.78 -11.20
N THR A 32 16.94 27.09 -12.13
CA THR A 32 17.44 27.66 -13.39
C THR A 32 16.78 27.07 -14.63
N SER A 33 16.02 25.98 -14.48
CA SER A 33 15.39 25.27 -15.59
C SER A 33 14.00 25.83 -15.92
N ASN A 34 13.70 26.01 -17.21
CA ASN A 34 12.34 26.27 -17.69
C ASN A 34 11.48 25.01 -17.53
N VAL A 35 10.85 24.83 -16.38
CA VAL A 35 9.97 23.68 -16.09
C VAL A 35 8.68 23.79 -16.90
N ARG A 36 8.46 22.88 -17.84
CA ARG A 36 7.18 22.78 -18.59
C ARG A 36 6.18 21.95 -17.80
N ASN A 37 4.94 22.43 -17.67
CA ASN A 37 3.87 21.74 -16.95
C ASN A 37 3.54 20.38 -17.59
N VAL A 38 3.89 19.29 -16.89
CA VAL A 38 3.66 17.89 -17.31
C VAL A 38 2.18 17.51 -17.34
N GLY A 39 1.33 18.19 -16.57
CA GLY A 39 -0.12 18.02 -16.60
C GLY A 39 -0.78 18.59 -17.86
N LYS A 40 -0.12 19.51 -18.58
CA LYS A 40 -0.62 20.03 -19.86
C LYS A 40 -0.17 19.11 -20.99
N VAL A 41 -1.08 18.32 -21.55
CA VAL A 41 -0.81 17.38 -22.65
C VAL A 41 -0.28 18.11 -23.90
N THR A 42 0.78 17.57 -24.51
CA THR A 42 1.30 17.98 -25.83
C THR A 42 1.33 16.80 -26.78
N PRO A 43 1.23 17.01 -28.12
CA PRO A 43 1.22 15.93 -29.10
C PRO A 43 2.43 14.98 -28.99
N GLU A 44 3.58 15.50 -28.56
CA GLU A 44 4.84 14.77 -28.45
C GLU A 44 4.94 13.91 -27.19
N ASP A 45 3.96 13.98 -26.28
CA ASP A 45 3.94 13.12 -25.09
C ASP A 45 3.69 11.67 -25.43
N ASP A 46 2.94 11.43 -26.51
CA ASP A 46 2.49 10.10 -26.89
C ASP A 46 3.02 9.79 -28.29
N VAL A 47 3.22 8.50 -28.55
CA VAL A 47 3.78 8.00 -29.81
C VAL A 47 2.82 6.99 -30.40
N SER A 48 2.74 6.92 -31.74
CA SER A 48 1.96 5.87 -32.38
C SER A 48 2.57 4.50 -32.01
N LEU A 49 1.74 3.45 -31.88
CA LEU A 49 2.30 2.13 -31.61
C LEU A 49 3.21 1.64 -32.75
N ALA A 50 3.01 2.14 -33.98
CA ALA A 50 3.88 1.90 -35.13
C ALA A 50 5.31 2.39 -34.90
N ASP A 51 5.45 3.59 -34.31
CA ASP A 51 6.72 4.26 -34.11
C ASP A 51 7.33 3.94 -32.73
N TYR A 52 6.57 3.27 -31.86
CA TYR A 52 7.03 2.82 -30.56
C TYR A 52 7.89 1.55 -30.68
N GLY A 53 9.20 1.70 -30.49
CA GLY A 53 10.19 0.63 -30.62
C GLY A 53 11.30 0.70 -29.57
N PRO A 54 11.01 0.52 -28.27
CA PRO A 54 12.04 0.60 -27.21
C PRO A 54 13.19 -0.40 -27.40
N HIS A 55 12.92 -1.55 -28.03
CA HIS A 55 13.91 -2.57 -28.35
C HIS A 55 14.99 -2.13 -29.34
N LEU A 56 14.71 -1.11 -30.17
CA LEU A 56 15.71 -0.53 -31.07
C LEU A 56 16.78 0.27 -30.31
N ALA A 57 16.48 0.69 -29.09
CA ALA A 57 17.39 1.41 -28.20
C ALA A 57 17.93 0.52 -27.06
N GLY A 58 17.85 -0.81 -27.20
CA GLY A 58 18.32 -1.77 -26.20
C GLY A 58 17.31 -2.11 -25.09
N GLY A 59 16.08 -1.58 -25.16
CA GLY A 59 14.99 -1.95 -24.26
C GLY A 59 14.33 -3.29 -24.61
N PRO A 60 13.30 -3.74 -23.85
CA PRO A 60 12.55 -4.95 -24.19
C PRO A 60 11.56 -4.71 -25.33
N VAL A 61 11.17 -5.76 -26.04
CA VAL A 61 9.98 -5.72 -26.91
C VAL A 61 8.75 -5.66 -26.00
N HIS A 62 8.09 -4.50 -25.97
CA HIS A 62 6.90 -4.31 -25.15
C HIS A 62 5.68 -4.92 -25.82
N ILE A 63 5.00 -5.82 -25.10
CA ILE A 63 3.71 -6.43 -25.47
C ILE A 63 2.65 -5.91 -24.49
N ILE A 64 1.54 -5.42 -25.02
CA ILE A 64 0.40 -4.90 -24.25
C ILE A 64 -0.77 -5.85 -24.46
N ASN A 65 -1.29 -6.41 -23.37
CA ASN A 65 -2.40 -7.35 -23.39
C ASN A 65 -3.72 -6.64 -23.09
N THR A 66 -4.75 -7.03 -23.82
CA THR A 66 -6.13 -6.57 -23.67
C THR A 66 -7.07 -7.77 -23.84
N CYS A 67 -8.36 -7.59 -23.54
CA CYS A 67 -9.37 -8.62 -23.74
C CYS A 67 -10.40 -8.15 -24.77
N VAL A 68 -10.56 -8.90 -25.86
CA VAL A 68 -11.71 -8.76 -26.76
C VAL A 68 -12.86 -9.53 -26.14
N ASN A 69 -13.88 -8.82 -25.67
CA ASN A 69 -15.05 -9.43 -25.05
C ASN A 69 -15.88 -10.16 -26.09
N GLN A 70 -16.28 -11.37 -25.75
CA GLN A 70 -17.10 -12.20 -26.61
C GLN A 70 -18.12 -12.93 -25.76
N THR A 71 -19.35 -12.44 -25.74
CA THR A 71 -20.48 -13.08 -25.04
C THR A 71 -21.52 -13.66 -26.00
N ALA A 72 -21.44 -13.29 -27.29
CA ALA A 72 -22.21 -13.86 -28.38
C ALA A 72 -21.29 -14.66 -29.30
N ASP A 73 -21.69 -15.89 -29.62
CA ASP A 73 -20.98 -16.76 -30.56
C ASP A 73 -21.46 -16.51 -32.00
N PRO A 74 -20.58 -16.15 -32.95
CA PRO A 74 -20.96 -15.96 -34.34
C PRO A 74 -21.20 -17.25 -35.13
N LYS A 75 -20.83 -18.45 -34.63
CA LYS A 75 -20.84 -19.71 -35.43
C LYS A 75 -21.48 -20.96 -34.80
N GLY A 76 -22.10 -20.86 -33.64
CA GLY A 76 -23.03 -21.88 -33.15
C GLY A 76 -22.49 -22.71 -31.98
N ARG A 77 -22.97 -22.35 -30.79
CA ARG A 77 -23.20 -23.16 -29.59
C ARG A 77 -22.01 -23.86 -28.92
N LEU A 78 -20.78 -23.78 -29.43
CA LEU A 78 -19.55 -24.16 -28.71
C LEU A 78 -18.96 -22.96 -27.95
N PHE A 79 -19.84 -22.21 -27.30
CA PHE A 79 -19.45 -21.07 -26.48
C PHE A 79 -18.95 -21.53 -25.11
N ASN A 80 -17.66 -21.33 -24.82
CA ASN A 80 -17.15 -21.54 -23.47
C ASN A 80 -17.66 -20.41 -22.56
N ARG A 81 -18.77 -20.69 -21.87
CA ARG A 81 -19.47 -19.76 -20.97
C ARG A 81 -18.59 -19.17 -19.87
N ASP A 82 -17.49 -19.84 -19.54
CA ASP A 82 -16.59 -19.45 -18.47
C ASP A 82 -15.46 -18.52 -18.94
N ARG A 83 -15.33 -18.29 -20.26
CA ARG A 83 -14.27 -17.44 -20.83
C ARG A 83 -14.76 -16.04 -21.21
N LYS A 84 -15.87 -15.98 -21.96
CA LYS A 84 -16.52 -14.73 -22.41
C LYS A 84 -15.57 -13.66 -23.00
N GLY A 85 -14.41 -14.05 -23.51
CA GLY A 85 -13.38 -13.14 -23.99
C GLY A 85 -12.17 -13.88 -24.57
N LEU A 86 -11.43 -13.17 -25.41
CA LEU A 86 -10.23 -13.64 -26.10
C LEU A 86 -9.07 -12.72 -25.74
N LEU A 87 -7.88 -13.28 -25.50
CA LEU A 87 -6.67 -12.49 -25.38
C LEU A 87 -6.43 -11.73 -26.68
N PHE A 88 -6.15 -10.44 -26.58
CA PHE A 88 -5.74 -9.64 -27.71
C PHE A 88 -4.50 -8.84 -27.32
N SER A 89 -3.39 -9.15 -27.98
CA SER A 89 -2.08 -8.57 -27.67
C SER A 89 -1.65 -7.67 -28.82
N VAL A 90 -1.09 -6.51 -28.49
CA VAL A 90 -0.41 -5.62 -29.42
C VAL A 90 1.03 -5.45 -28.98
N ARG A 91 1.98 -5.31 -29.92
CA ARG A 91 3.40 -5.14 -29.58
C ARG A 91 3.99 -3.89 -30.20
N ALA A 92 5.15 -3.48 -29.67
CA ALA A 92 6.01 -2.47 -30.28
C ALA A 92 6.16 -2.69 -31.80
N GLY A 93 6.02 -1.63 -32.60
CA GLY A 93 5.96 -1.69 -34.07
C GLY A 93 4.54 -1.85 -34.65
N GLY A 94 3.56 -2.16 -33.80
CA GLY A 94 2.13 -2.15 -34.10
C GLY A 94 1.54 -3.47 -34.58
N ASP A 95 2.30 -4.56 -34.56
CA ASP A 95 1.73 -5.88 -34.84
C ASP A 95 0.76 -6.29 -33.72
N SER A 96 -0.22 -7.11 -34.10
CA SER A 96 -1.24 -7.59 -33.17
C SER A 96 -1.49 -9.07 -33.31
N ARG A 97 -2.05 -9.66 -32.25
CA ARG A 97 -2.35 -11.07 -32.14
C ARG A 97 -3.68 -11.25 -31.42
N LEU A 98 -4.60 -11.98 -32.03
CA LEU A 98 -5.85 -12.39 -31.39
C LEU A 98 -5.74 -13.87 -31.00
N SER A 99 -5.89 -14.17 -29.71
CA SER A 99 -5.89 -15.52 -29.18
C SER A 99 -4.65 -16.31 -29.64
N LEU A 100 -4.85 -17.53 -30.14
CA LEU A 100 -3.78 -18.43 -30.62
C LEU A 100 -3.28 -18.10 -32.02
N GLU A 101 -3.82 -17.08 -32.70
CA GLU A 101 -3.33 -16.68 -34.01
C GLU A 101 -1.86 -16.22 -33.96
N GLY A 102 -1.17 -16.18 -35.10
CA GLY A 102 0.17 -15.58 -35.18
C GLY A 102 0.14 -14.05 -35.10
N TRP A 103 1.31 -13.43 -34.95
CA TRP A 103 1.44 -11.98 -35.09
C TRP A 103 1.09 -11.52 -36.50
N ARG A 104 0.25 -10.48 -36.59
CA ARG A 104 -0.21 -9.89 -37.85
C ARG A 104 0.07 -8.39 -37.87
N GLY A 105 0.75 -7.93 -38.92
CA GLY A 105 1.02 -6.51 -39.20
C GLY A 105 0.07 -5.86 -40.21
N GLU A 106 -0.92 -6.62 -40.72
CA GLU A 106 -1.85 -6.18 -41.78
C GLU A 106 -2.88 -5.13 -41.30
N PHE A 107 -3.17 -5.11 -39.99
CA PHE A 107 -4.11 -4.19 -39.39
C PHE A 107 -3.52 -2.80 -39.18
N ARG A 108 -3.43 -2.02 -40.27
CA ARG A 108 -2.77 -0.71 -40.27
C ARG A 108 -3.33 0.29 -39.27
N GLY A 109 -4.60 0.20 -38.87
CA GLY A 109 -5.17 1.16 -37.93
C GLY A 109 -4.94 0.82 -36.46
N ILE A 110 -4.64 -0.44 -36.11
CA ILE A 110 -4.08 -0.79 -34.79
C ILE A 110 -2.76 -0.05 -34.57
N ARG A 111 -1.92 0.01 -35.60
CA ARG A 111 -0.61 0.69 -35.59
C ARG A 111 -0.73 2.20 -35.38
N ARG A 112 -1.87 2.80 -35.77
CA ARG A 112 -2.12 4.25 -35.67
C ARG A 112 -2.58 4.68 -34.28
N LEU A 113 -3.16 3.78 -33.49
CA LEU A 113 -3.49 4.08 -32.10
C LEU A 113 -2.20 4.31 -31.32
N SER A 114 -2.24 5.30 -30.42
CA SER A 114 -1.07 5.67 -29.64
C SER A 114 -0.78 4.65 -28.54
N LEU A 115 0.46 4.65 -28.06
CA LEU A 115 0.89 3.86 -26.91
C LEU A 115 -0.01 4.16 -25.70
N GLY A 116 -0.25 5.44 -25.40
CA GLY A 116 -1.12 5.86 -24.31
C GLY A 116 -2.56 5.39 -24.46
N ALA A 117 -3.09 5.28 -25.69
CA ALA A 117 -4.40 4.70 -25.93
C ALA A 117 -4.43 3.20 -25.62
N TRP A 118 -3.46 2.43 -26.11
CA TRP A 118 -3.38 0.99 -25.83
C TRP A 118 -3.18 0.68 -24.35
N LEU A 119 -2.36 1.46 -23.65
CA LEU A 119 -2.18 1.33 -22.21
C LEU A 119 -3.46 1.66 -21.44
N ALA A 120 -4.21 2.69 -21.86
CA ALA A 120 -5.51 3.01 -21.26
C ALA A 120 -6.57 1.90 -21.49
N ILE A 121 -6.58 1.29 -22.68
CA ILE A 121 -7.46 0.15 -23.00
C ILE A 121 -7.07 -1.07 -22.15
N SER A 122 -5.77 -1.34 -22.01
CA SER A 122 -5.22 -2.46 -21.23
C SER A 122 -5.54 -2.35 -19.74
N GLY A 123 -5.68 -1.13 -19.19
CA GLY A 123 -6.09 -0.88 -17.80
C GLY A 123 -7.59 -0.57 -17.61
N ALA A 124 -8.45 -0.87 -18.58
CA ALA A 124 -9.89 -0.58 -18.52
C ALA A 124 -10.68 -1.56 -17.61
N ALA A 125 -10.27 -1.67 -16.34
CA ALA A 125 -10.74 -2.66 -15.37
C ALA A 125 -12.22 -2.54 -14.96
N ALA A 126 -12.87 -1.41 -15.26
CA ALA A 126 -14.29 -1.17 -15.01
C ALA A 126 -15.03 -0.88 -16.33
N ALA A 127 -15.67 -1.90 -16.89
CA ALA A 127 -16.35 -1.83 -18.18
C ALA A 127 -17.58 -2.77 -18.21
N PRO A 128 -18.62 -2.49 -19.02
CA PRO A 128 -19.73 -3.41 -19.23
C PRO A 128 -19.33 -4.80 -19.72
N GLY A 129 -18.22 -4.90 -20.45
CA GLY A 129 -17.53 -6.16 -20.75
C GLY A 129 -16.36 -6.40 -19.79
N LEU A 130 -16.42 -7.49 -19.03
CA LEU A 130 -15.43 -7.91 -18.03
C LEU A 130 -14.88 -9.32 -18.33
N GLY A 131 -14.84 -9.73 -19.60
CA GLY A 131 -14.44 -11.06 -20.03
C GLY A 131 -15.22 -12.15 -19.28
N ALA A 132 -14.51 -13.09 -18.66
CA ALA A 132 -15.10 -14.21 -17.90
C ALA A 132 -16.11 -13.77 -16.84
N ARG A 133 -15.91 -12.57 -16.26
CA ARG A 133 -16.75 -12.00 -15.20
C ARG A 133 -17.94 -11.20 -15.74
N THR A 134 -18.15 -11.14 -17.06
CA THR A 134 -19.26 -10.39 -17.65
C THR A 134 -20.63 -10.95 -17.22
N GLN A 135 -21.45 -10.09 -16.61
CA GLN A 135 -22.82 -10.36 -16.20
C GLN A 135 -23.75 -9.27 -16.75
N SER A 136 -24.89 -9.65 -17.34
CA SER A 136 -25.80 -8.69 -17.99
C SER A 136 -26.35 -7.63 -17.03
N GLY A 137 -26.70 -8.00 -15.80
CA GLY A 137 -27.17 -7.04 -14.79
C GLY A 137 -26.10 -6.01 -14.40
N LEU A 138 -24.86 -6.48 -14.15
CA LEU A 138 -23.74 -5.60 -13.84
C LEU A 138 -23.38 -4.70 -15.03
N ALA A 139 -23.39 -5.24 -16.25
CA ALA A 139 -23.13 -4.47 -17.46
C ALA A 139 -24.16 -3.35 -17.66
N ALA A 140 -25.45 -3.64 -17.43
CA ALA A 140 -26.50 -2.62 -17.48
C ALA A 140 -26.28 -1.53 -16.42
N LEU A 141 -25.96 -1.90 -15.17
CA LEU A 141 -25.68 -0.96 -14.08
C LEU A 141 -24.48 -0.06 -14.41
N LEU A 142 -23.36 -0.64 -14.85
CA LEU A 142 -22.16 0.11 -15.26
C LEU A 142 -22.45 1.03 -16.44
N THR A 143 -23.25 0.55 -17.40
CA THR A 143 -23.67 1.34 -18.58
C THR A 143 -24.50 2.56 -18.16
N PHE A 144 -25.49 2.38 -17.28
CA PHE A 144 -26.32 3.48 -16.76
C PHE A 144 -25.55 4.45 -15.87
N ALA A 145 -24.63 3.93 -15.06
CA ALA A 145 -23.74 4.74 -14.22
C ALA A 145 -22.66 5.50 -15.01
N GLY A 146 -22.52 5.22 -16.32
CA GLY A 146 -21.48 5.82 -17.16
C GLY A 146 -20.07 5.27 -16.92
N VAL A 147 -19.93 4.21 -16.12
CA VAL A 147 -18.65 3.55 -15.84
C VAL A 147 -18.32 2.58 -16.98
N ARG A 148 -17.70 3.10 -18.05
CA ARG A 148 -17.57 2.42 -19.34
C ARG A 148 -16.19 2.64 -19.97
N LEU A 149 -15.15 2.16 -19.30
CA LEU A 149 -13.75 2.43 -19.71
C LEU A 149 -13.31 1.64 -20.95
N GLY A 150 -14.04 0.60 -21.35
CA GLY A 150 -13.71 -0.20 -22.53
C GLY A 150 -13.85 0.56 -23.85
N TYR A 151 -13.27 -0.02 -24.90
CA TYR A 151 -13.08 0.62 -26.20
C TYR A 151 -13.74 -0.18 -27.32
N TRP A 152 -14.49 0.48 -28.19
CA TRP A 152 -15.05 -0.13 -29.40
C TRP A 152 -14.08 0.00 -30.56
N LEU A 153 -13.65 -1.14 -31.11
CA LEU A 153 -12.71 -1.22 -32.21
C LEU A 153 -13.41 -1.79 -33.45
N SER A 154 -13.74 -0.90 -34.40
CA SER A 154 -14.46 -1.29 -35.62
C SER A 154 -13.55 -1.96 -36.66
N PRO A 155 -14.09 -2.75 -37.60
CA PRO A 155 -13.31 -3.33 -38.69
C PRO A 155 -12.55 -2.28 -39.53
N ALA A 156 -13.17 -1.11 -39.76
CA ALA A 156 -12.54 -0.02 -40.50
C ALA A 156 -11.35 0.58 -39.74
N GLU A 157 -11.48 0.74 -38.42
CA GLU A 157 -10.38 1.17 -37.54
C GLU A 157 -9.29 0.11 -37.45
N ARG A 158 -9.61 -1.19 -37.41
CA ARG A 158 -8.58 -2.25 -37.44
C ARG A 158 -7.79 -2.22 -38.75
N ARG A 159 -8.48 -2.16 -39.89
CA ARG A 159 -7.86 -2.15 -41.22
C ARG A 159 -7.15 -0.83 -41.56
N GLY A 160 -7.43 0.25 -40.81
CA GLY A 160 -6.90 1.59 -41.11
C GLY A 160 -7.44 2.17 -42.41
N THR A 161 -8.58 1.68 -42.88
CA THR A 161 -9.25 2.18 -44.09
C THR A 161 -9.87 3.55 -43.78
N PRO A 162 -9.53 4.62 -44.53
CA PRO A 162 -10.28 5.87 -44.42
C PRO A 162 -11.75 5.58 -44.71
N VAL A 163 -12.65 6.16 -43.92
CA VAL A 163 -14.10 6.05 -44.17
C VAL A 163 -14.41 6.80 -45.47
N ALA A 164 -14.36 6.09 -46.60
CA ALA A 164 -14.54 6.68 -47.92
C ALA A 164 -15.97 7.18 -48.14
N GLY A 165 -16.10 8.36 -48.76
CA GLY A 165 -17.22 8.70 -49.66
C GLY A 165 -18.63 8.88 -49.09
N SER A 166 -18.83 9.02 -47.78
CA SER A 166 -20.17 9.35 -47.25
C SER A 166 -20.37 10.86 -47.13
N SER A 167 -21.53 11.34 -47.59
CA SER A 167 -22.00 12.71 -47.32
C SER A 167 -21.97 12.98 -45.82
N PHE A 168 -21.76 14.24 -45.41
CA PHE A 168 -21.72 14.64 -43.99
C PHE A 168 -22.92 14.09 -43.20
N MET A 169 -24.12 14.16 -43.79
CA MET A 169 -25.36 13.64 -43.21
C MET A 169 -25.39 12.11 -43.09
N GLY A 170 -24.90 11.39 -44.10
CA GLY A 170 -24.79 9.91 -44.04
C GLY A 170 -23.77 9.45 -42.99
N ARG A 171 -22.70 10.22 -42.79
CA ARG A 171 -21.67 9.97 -41.77
C ARG A 171 -22.22 10.18 -40.36
N ALA A 172 -22.98 11.26 -40.15
CA ALA A 172 -23.62 11.57 -38.88
C ALA A 172 -24.69 10.52 -38.50
N LEU A 173 -25.55 10.13 -39.46
CA LEU A 173 -26.60 9.13 -39.24
C LEU A 173 -26.00 7.75 -38.92
N LYS A 174 -25.00 7.31 -39.70
CA LYS A 174 -24.28 6.05 -39.45
C LYS A 174 -23.56 6.07 -38.10
N GLY A 175 -22.95 7.20 -37.74
CA GLY A 175 -22.33 7.39 -36.42
C GLY A 175 -23.34 7.26 -35.27
N MET A 176 -24.53 7.86 -35.41
CA MET A 176 -25.59 7.79 -34.41
C MET A 176 -26.12 6.36 -34.24
N VAL A 177 -26.40 5.65 -35.34
CA VAL A 177 -26.85 4.25 -35.32
C VAL A 177 -25.80 3.35 -34.68
N ASN A 178 -24.52 3.49 -35.07
CA ASN A 178 -23.43 2.71 -34.50
C ASN A 178 -23.30 2.97 -32.99
N LYS A 179 -23.36 4.23 -32.54
CA LYS A 179 -23.27 4.60 -31.12
C LYS A 179 -24.43 4.02 -30.30
N SER A 180 -25.66 4.11 -30.81
CA SER A 180 -26.84 3.52 -30.15
C SER A 180 -26.76 2.01 -30.10
N SER A 181 -26.28 1.36 -31.17
CA SER A 181 -26.09 -0.10 -31.19
C SER A 181 -25.00 -0.58 -30.23
N ALA A 182 -23.91 0.18 -30.08
CA ALA A 182 -22.83 -0.09 -29.14
C ALA A 182 -23.32 0.06 -27.70
N LEU A 183 -24.10 1.12 -27.41
CA LEU A 183 -24.72 1.32 -26.11
C LEU A 183 -25.68 0.18 -25.74
N LEU A 184 -26.51 -0.28 -26.67
CA LEU A 184 -27.41 -1.41 -26.45
C LEU A 184 -26.65 -2.73 -26.24
N GLN A 185 -25.53 -2.93 -26.93
CA GLN A 185 -24.66 -4.09 -26.73
C GLN A 185 -24.02 -4.08 -25.34
N GLU A 186 -23.55 -2.92 -24.87
CA GLU A 186 -23.05 -2.76 -23.51
C GLU A 186 -24.14 -3.00 -22.46
N LEU A 187 -25.32 -2.41 -22.65
CA LEU A 187 -26.47 -2.59 -21.76
C LEU A 187 -26.90 -4.06 -21.66
N SER A 188 -26.89 -4.77 -22.79
CA SER A 188 -27.33 -6.17 -22.86
C SER A 188 -26.21 -7.19 -22.65
N ALA A 189 -24.97 -6.72 -22.39
CA ALA A 189 -23.76 -7.55 -22.34
C ALA A 189 -23.60 -8.49 -23.53
N LYS A 190 -23.89 -8.01 -24.75
CA LYS A 190 -23.78 -8.78 -26.00
C LYS A 190 -22.61 -8.26 -26.82
N PHE A 191 -21.51 -8.98 -26.80
CA PHE A 191 -20.26 -8.64 -27.49
C PHE A 191 -19.89 -9.75 -28.47
N SER A 192 -19.53 -9.35 -29.69
CA SER A 192 -19.15 -10.26 -30.77
C SER A 192 -17.69 -10.01 -31.17
N ALA A 193 -16.98 -11.07 -31.55
CA ALA A 193 -15.55 -11.04 -31.85
C ALA A 193 -15.22 -11.54 -33.26
N GLY A 194 -16.20 -11.57 -34.18
CA GLY A 194 -15.99 -11.99 -35.55
C GLY A 194 -15.12 -11.01 -36.36
N PRO A 195 -14.60 -11.43 -37.54
CA PRO A 195 -13.72 -10.61 -38.36
C PRO A 195 -14.35 -9.27 -38.80
N GLU A 196 -15.66 -9.25 -39.10
CA GLU A 196 -16.39 -8.05 -39.51
C GLU A 196 -17.21 -7.39 -38.38
N ASP A 197 -17.08 -7.89 -37.15
CA ASP A 197 -17.77 -7.30 -35.99
C ASP A 197 -17.01 -6.10 -35.42
N ASN A 198 -17.73 -5.23 -34.72
CA ASN A 198 -17.10 -4.25 -33.84
C ASN A 198 -16.68 -4.97 -32.55
N TRP A 199 -15.40 -4.92 -32.22
CA TRP A 199 -14.87 -5.56 -31.02
C TRP A 199 -15.01 -4.64 -29.83
N TYR A 200 -15.52 -5.16 -28.71
CA TYR A 200 -15.45 -4.47 -27.43
C TYR A 200 -14.21 -4.91 -26.67
N VAL A 201 -13.20 -4.03 -26.65
CA VAL A 201 -11.88 -4.28 -26.07
C VAL A 201 -11.83 -3.69 -24.66
N SER A 202 -11.29 -4.44 -23.71
CA SER A 202 -11.19 -4.06 -22.31
C SER A 202 -9.85 -4.52 -21.71
N ASP A 203 -9.73 -4.39 -20.39
CA ASP A 203 -8.57 -4.81 -19.62
C ASP A 203 -8.06 -6.22 -19.97
N GLY A 204 -6.73 -6.41 -20.02
CA GLY A 204 -6.11 -7.71 -20.26
C GLY A 204 -6.43 -8.74 -19.17
N GLY A 205 -6.56 -8.29 -17.93
CA GLY A 205 -6.93 -9.09 -16.76
C GLY A 205 -8.34 -9.67 -16.82
N HIS A 206 -9.21 -9.18 -17.69
CA HIS A 206 -10.49 -9.82 -17.98
C HIS A 206 -10.34 -11.19 -18.68
N PHE A 207 -9.18 -11.45 -19.28
CA PHE A 207 -8.78 -12.77 -19.78
C PHE A 207 -7.79 -13.46 -18.84
N GLU A 208 -6.65 -12.83 -18.56
CA GLU A 208 -5.52 -13.34 -17.76
C GLU A 208 -4.64 -12.15 -17.32
N ASN A 209 -4.50 -11.92 -16.01
CA ASN A 209 -3.98 -10.67 -15.44
C ASN A 209 -2.45 -10.60 -15.31
N THR A 210 -1.76 -11.74 -15.28
CA THR A 210 -0.29 -11.81 -15.11
C THR A 210 0.47 -11.36 -16.36
N GLY A 211 -0.17 -11.44 -17.53
CA GLY A 211 0.42 -11.12 -18.83
C GLY A 211 1.35 -12.21 -19.38
N VAL A 212 1.62 -13.27 -18.62
CA VAL A 212 2.51 -14.37 -18.98
C VAL A 212 1.95 -15.21 -20.13
N TYR A 213 0.63 -15.26 -20.29
CA TYR A 213 0.01 -16.07 -21.35
C TYR A 213 0.57 -15.73 -22.75
N ALA A 214 0.81 -14.44 -23.04
CA ALA A 214 1.41 -14.02 -24.31
C ALA A 214 2.84 -14.55 -24.49
N LEU A 215 3.65 -14.59 -23.41
CA LEU A 215 5.02 -15.10 -23.43
C LEU A 215 5.08 -16.63 -23.58
N LEU A 216 4.09 -17.35 -23.02
CA LEU A 216 3.95 -18.79 -23.22
C LEU A 216 3.70 -19.13 -24.70
N LEU A 217 2.92 -18.31 -25.40
CA LEU A 217 2.69 -18.48 -26.83
C LEU A 217 3.96 -18.27 -27.66
N GLU A 218 4.89 -17.43 -27.21
CA GLU A 218 6.21 -17.23 -27.79
C GLU A 218 7.24 -18.29 -27.32
N ARG A 219 6.83 -19.23 -26.46
CA ARG A 219 7.66 -20.30 -25.91
C ARG A 219 8.94 -19.81 -25.21
N ALA A 220 8.82 -18.70 -24.46
CA ALA A 220 9.93 -18.12 -23.72
C ALA A 220 10.63 -19.14 -22.80
N SER A 221 11.97 -19.19 -22.83
CA SER A 221 12.76 -20.12 -21.99
C SER A 221 12.86 -19.65 -20.53
N VAL A 222 12.78 -18.34 -20.30
CA VAL A 222 12.81 -17.72 -18.98
C VAL A 222 11.70 -16.69 -18.95
N ILE A 223 10.86 -16.78 -17.91
CA ILE A 223 9.78 -15.85 -17.64
C ILE A 223 10.01 -15.28 -16.25
N VAL A 224 9.99 -13.96 -16.11
CA VAL A 224 9.96 -13.29 -14.81
C VAL A 224 8.59 -12.63 -14.70
N LEU A 225 7.80 -13.08 -13.72
CA LEU A 225 6.46 -12.58 -13.44
C LEU A 225 6.51 -11.72 -12.17
N ALA A 226 6.27 -10.42 -12.32
CA ALA A 226 5.91 -9.58 -11.18
C ALA A 226 4.40 -9.67 -10.94
N ASP A 227 3.97 -10.33 -9.86
CA ASP A 227 2.55 -10.44 -9.52
C ASP A 227 2.06 -9.19 -8.79
N CYS A 228 1.68 -8.20 -9.58
CA CYS A 228 1.19 -6.91 -9.11
C CYS A 228 -0.33 -6.87 -8.86
N GLY A 229 -1.02 -8.02 -8.92
CA GLY A 229 -2.43 -8.13 -8.57
C GLY A 229 -2.64 -7.99 -7.06
N ALA A 230 -3.71 -7.29 -6.66
CA ALA A 230 -4.07 -7.15 -5.25
C ALA A 230 -4.56 -8.48 -4.67
N ASP A 231 -3.76 -9.08 -3.79
CA ASP A 231 -4.03 -10.38 -3.19
C ASP A 231 -3.71 -10.37 -1.69
N PRO A 232 -4.52 -9.67 -0.87
CA PRO A 232 -4.26 -9.53 0.58
C PRO A 232 -4.32 -10.86 1.34
N GLY A 233 -4.89 -11.91 0.73
CA GLY A 233 -4.96 -13.25 1.29
C GLY A 233 -3.88 -14.20 0.79
N TYR A 234 -2.98 -13.77 -0.10
CA TYR A 234 -2.00 -14.63 -0.78
C TYR A 234 -2.63 -15.93 -1.32
N SER A 235 -3.77 -15.76 -2.00
CA SER A 235 -4.55 -16.81 -2.65
C SER A 235 -4.01 -17.19 -4.02
N PHE A 236 -3.20 -16.32 -4.64
CA PHE A 236 -2.59 -16.48 -5.95
C PHE A 236 -3.60 -16.81 -7.07
N GLU A 237 -4.81 -16.23 -7.01
CA GLU A 237 -5.90 -16.48 -7.98
C GLU A 237 -5.45 -16.22 -9.43
N ASP A 238 -4.68 -15.15 -9.68
CA ASP A 238 -4.20 -14.79 -11.01
C ASP A 238 -3.19 -15.83 -11.56
N VAL A 239 -2.27 -16.30 -10.71
CA VAL A 239 -1.30 -17.35 -11.05
C VAL A 239 -2.01 -18.69 -11.28
N GLU A 240 -2.97 -19.04 -10.42
CA GLU A 240 -3.78 -20.25 -10.58
C GLU A 240 -4.56 -20.23 -11.91
N ASN A 241 -5.15 -19.08 -12.25
CA ASN A 241 -5.86 -18.87 -13.51
C ASN A 241 -4.92 -19.02 -14.72
N LEU A 242 -3.70 -18.48 -14.65
CA LEU A 242 -2.66 -18.67 -15.66
C LEU A 242 -2.31 -20.15 -15.84
N VAL A 243 -1.98 -20.86 -14.76
CA VAL A 243 -1.61 -22.30 -14.79
C VAL A 243 -2.74 -23.13 -15.41
N ARG A 244 -3.99 -22.87 -15.01
CA ARG A 244 -5.16 -23.56 -15.55
C ARG A 244 -5.32 -23.30 -17.06
N LYS A 245 -5.19 -22.06 -17.50
CA LYS A 245 -5.34 -21.68 -18.93
C LYS A 245 -4.21 -22.23 -19.78
N ALA A 246 -2.96 -22.15 -19.31
CA ALA A 246 -1.80 -22.72 -19.99
C ALA A 246 -1.99 -24.20 -20.30
N ARG A 247 -2.47 -24.98 -19.31
CA ARG A 247 -2.75 -26.40 -19.50
C ARG A 247 -3.90 -26.68 -20.45
N ILE A 248 -5.02 -25.95 -20.32
CA ILE A 248 -6.23 -26.21 -21.12
C ILE A 248 -6.06 -25.77 -22.58
N ASP A 249 -5.41 -24.62 -22.81
CA ASP A 249 -5.36 -23.99 -24.13
C ASP A 249 -4.12 -24.34 -24.93
N LEU A 250 -3.00 -24.52 -24.25
CA LEU A 250 -1.68 -24.61 -24.87
C LEU A 250 -1.02 -25.96 -24.64
N ASP A 251 -1.64 -26.85 -23.85
CA ASP A 251 -1.04 -28.11 -23.38
C ASP A 251 0.32 -27.87 -22.71
N ILE A 252 0.44 -26.76 -21.98
CA ILE A 252 1.64 -26.36 -21.23
C ILE A 252 1.42 -26.66 -19.76
N VAL A 253 2.37 -27.37 -19.14
CA VAL A 253 2.36 -27.66 -17.70
C VAL A 253 3.31 -26.70 -16.99
N ILE A 254 2.81 -26.05 -15.94
CA ILE A 254 3.59 -25.16 -15.08
C ILE A 254 3.58 -25.78 -13.68
N THR A 255 4.76 -26.10 -13.16
CA THR A 255 4.93 -26.79 -11.88
C THR A 255 5.84 -25.99 -10.96
N PHE A 256 5.29 -25.48 -9.86
CA PHE A 256 6.08 -24.81 -8.81
C PHE A 256 7.00 -25.80 -8.10
N ARG A 257 8.25 -25.40 -7.89
CA ARG A 257 9.33 -26.23 -7.35
C ARG A 257 9.74 -25.74 -5.96
N GLN A 258 10.16 -26.68 -5.12
CA GLN A 258 10.68 -26.37 -3.79
C GLN A 258 12.19 -26.12 -3.85
N PRO A 259 12.70 -25.04 -3.23
CA PRO A 259 14.13 -24.82 -3.14
C PRO A 259 14.77 -25.89 -2.24
N ARG A 260 15.93 -26.41 -2.66
CA ARG A 260 16.73 -27.32 -1.83
C ARG A 260 17.55 -26.55 -0.81
N ASP A 261 17.65 -27.08 0.40
CA ASP A 261 18.51 -26.51 1.43
C ASP A 261 19.99 -26.57 0.97
N PRO A 262 20.71 -25.43 0.86
CA PRO A 262 22.13 -25.41 0.52
C PRO A 262 23.00 -26.30 1.42
N SER A 263 22.59 -26.51 2.68
CA SER A 263 23.32 -27.36 3.63
C SER A 263 23.26 -28.85 3.26
N SER A 264 22.18 -29.27 2.59
CA SER A 264 21.93 -30.65 2.17
C SER A 264 22.62 -31.04 0.85
N LEU A 265 23.27 -30.09 0.18
CA LEU A 265 23.93 -30.32 -1.11
C LEU A 265 25.17 -31.22 -0.97
N ALA A 266 25.23 -32.25 -1.83
CA ALA A 266 26.33 -33.22 -1.91
C ALA A 266 27.69 -32.53 -2.09
N SER A 267 28.74 -33.11 -1.47
CA SER A 267 30.11 -32.61 -1.54
C SER A 267 30.73 -32.67 -2.95
N THR A 268 30.10 -33.38 -3.88
CA THR A 268 30.50 -33.48 -5.30
C THR A 268 30.14 -32.24 -6.12
N ILE A 269 29.25 -31.38 -5.63
CA ILE A 269 28.87 -30.14 -6.32
C ILE A 269 29.98 -29.10 -6.15
N SER A 270 30.29 -28.37 -7.23
CA SER A 270 31.32 -27.32 -7.23
C SER A 270 31.08 -26.28 -6.12
N PRO A 271 32.13 -25.88 -5.36
CA PRO A 271 32.02 -24.84 -4.34
C PRO A 271 31.46 -23.51 -4.87
N ALA A 272 31.73 -23.17 -6.13
CA ALA A 272 31.22 -21.95 -6.75
C ALA A 272 29.68 -21.96 -6.83
N ILE A 273 29.10 -23.07 -7.28
CA ILE A 273 27.63 -23.24 -7.40
C ILE A 273 27.01 -23.27 -6.00
N LYS A 274 27.63 -23.98 -5.05
CA LYS A 274 27.15 -24.06 -3.67
C LYS A 274 27.13 -22.68 -3.00
N ASN A 275 28.19 -21.88 -3.18
CA ASN A 275 28.27 -20.53 -2.63
C ASN A 275 27.25 -19.59 -3.30
N ALA A 276 27.13 -19.66 -4.63
CA ALA A 276 26.13 -18.89 -5.36
C ALA A 276 24.71 -19.20 -4.86
N TRP A 277 24.35 -20.49 -4.77
CA TRP A 277 23.05 -20.89 -4.24
C TRP A 277 22.84 -20.47 -2.78
N SER A 278 23.85 -20.65 -1.92
CA SER A 278 23.76 -20.26 -0.50
C SER A 278 23.48 -18.76 -0.33
N SER A 279 23.97 -17.92 -1.25
CA SER A 279 23.74 -16.46 -1.21
C SER A 279 22.33 -16.04 -1.64
N SER A 280 21.63 -16.86 -2.43
CA SER A 280 20.34 -16.53 -3.03
C SER A 280 19.17 -17.38 -2.53
N ALA A 281 19.43 -18.54 -1.94
CA ALA A 281 18.40 -19.52 -1.55
C ALA A 281 17.31 -18.93 -0.64
N ARG A 282 17.70 -18.02 0.26
CA ARG A 282 16.78 -17.34 1.20
C ARG A 282 15.66 -16.54 0.52
N TYR A 283 15.87 -16.09 -0.71
CA TYR A 283 14.87 -15.36 -1.49
C TYR A 283 13.81 -16.28 -2.08
N PHE A 284 14.11 -17.57 -2.23
CA PHE A 284 13.20 -18.55 -2.82
C PHE A 284 12.44 -19.34 -1.77
N GLY A 285 11.18 -19.65 -2.07
CA GLY A 285 10.35 -20.49 -1.22
C GLY A 285 9.09 -20.97 -1.93
N THR A 286 8.24 -21.66 -1.18
CA THR A 286 6.90 -22.05 -1.64
C THR A 286 5.97 -20.84 -1.71
N LEU A 287 4.83 -21.00 -2.38
CA LEU A 287 3.79 -19.95 -2.40
C LEU A 287 3.31 -19.60 -0.98
N GLN A 288 3.32 -20.54 -0.04
CA GLN A 288 2.97 -20.29 1.35
C GLN A 288 4.04 -19.48 2.08
N ASN A 289 5.32 -19.69 1.77
CA ASN A 289 6.40 -18.87 2.34
C ASN A 289 6.28 -17.41 1.90
N LEU A 290 5.84 -17.15 0.66
CA LEU A 290 5.64 -15.78 0.17
C LEU A 290 4.56 -15.00 0.94
N ALA A 291 3.66 -15.67 1.66
CA ALA A 291 2.60 -15.05 2.45
C ALA A 291 3.05 -14.59 3.85
N ASP A 292 4.26 -14.95 4.27
CA ASP A 292 4.78 -14.67 5.60
C ASP A 292 5.77 -13.49 5.56
N ASP A 293 5.34 -12.36 6.15
CA ASP A 293 6.09 -11.10 6.19
C ASP A 293 7.36 -11.18 7.09
N GLU A 294 7.56 -12.26 7.86
CA GLU A 294 8.71 -12.41 8.79
C GLU A 294 9.95 -13.07 8.16
N ASN A 295 9.83 -13.59 6.93
CA ASN A 295 10.94 -14.25 6.23
C ASN A 295 11.60 -13.35 5.16
N GLU A 296 12.66 -13.84 4.52
CA GLU A 296 13.35 -13.15 3.41
C GLU A 296 12.84 -13.58 2.02
N THR A 297 11.80 -14.40 1.98
CA THR A 297 11.30 -15.03 0.75
C THR A 297 10.42 -14.06 -0.03
N CYS A 298 10.79 -13.79 -1.27
CA CYS A 298 10.04 -12.92 -2.19
C CYS A 298 9.92 -13.50 -3.61
N LEU A 299 10.61 -14.63 -3.86
CA LEU A 299 10.63 -15.34 -5.13
C LEU A 299 10.05 -16.76 -4.97
N ALA A 300 9.31 -17.20 -5.97
CA ALA A 300 9.02 -18.62 -6.19
C ALA A 300 9.44 -19.02 -7.60
N LEU A 301 9.80 -20.29 -7.80
CA LEU A 301 10.21 -20.80 -9.11
C LEU A 301 9.24 -21.90 -9.56
N ALA A 302 8.91 -21.89 -10.84
CA ALA A 302 8.21 -22.95 -11.52
C ALA A 302 8.97 -23.40 -12.77
N THR A 303 8.86 -24.68 -13.10
CA THR A 303 9.25 -25.22 -14.42
C THR A 303 8.08 -25.11 -15.38
N VAL A 304 8.37 -24.80 -16.63
CA VAL A 304 7.41 -24.72 -17.74
C VAL A 304 7.76 -25.78 -18.79
N GLU A 305 6.83 -26.69 -19.01
CA GLU A 305 6.95 -27.78 -19.98
C GLU A 305 6.14 -27.44 -21.23
N TYR A 306 6.83 -27.27 -22.35
CA TYR A 306 6.22 -26.94 -23.64
C TYR A 306 5.99 -28.20 -24.48
N PRO A 307 4.83 -28.34 -25.14
CA PRO A 307 4.54 -29.53 -25.95
C PRO A 307 5.47 -29.60 -27.17
N GLY A 308 5.92 -30.82 -27.50
CA GLY A 308 6.75 -31.10 -28.67
C GLY A 308 8.22 -30.65 -28.57
N LYS A 309 8.66 -30.11 -27.44
CA LYS A 309 10.07 -29.77 -27.20
C LYS A 309 10.77 -31.05 -26.72
N GLY A 310 11.70 -31.59 -27.53
CA GLY A 310 12.66 -32.60 -27.07
C GLY A 310 13.63 -32.02 -26.02
N SER A 311 14.61 -32.81 -25.57
CA SER A 311 15.52 -32.64 -24.40
C SER A 311 16.33 -31.33 -24.24
N SER A 312 15.93 -30.20 -24.84
CA SER A 312 16.36 -28.87 -24.42
C SER A 312 15.77 -28.60 -23.03
N GLY A 313 16.62 -28.34 -22.04
CA GLY A 313 16.26 -28.24 -20.62
C GLY A 313 15.01 -27.41 -20.28
N PRO A 314 14.46 -27.59 -19.07
CA PRO A 314 13.17 -27.02 -18.69
C PRO A 314 13.19 -25.50 -18.78
N ALA A 315 12.13 -24.91 -19.36
CA ALA A 315 11.93 -23.48 -19.24
C ALA A 315 11.54 -23.14 -17.80
N ILE A 316 11.85 -21.93 -17.34
CA ILE A 316 11.59 -21.51 -15.97
C ILE A 316 10.69 -20.27 -15.91
N LEU A 317 9.85 -20.21 -14.89
CA LEU A 317 9.07 -19.04 -14.50
C LEU A 317 9.48 -18.65 -13.08
N ILE A 318 9.97 -17.43 -12.90
CA ILE A 318 10.30 -16.85 -11.60
C ILE A 318 9.18 -15.88 -11.24
N LEU A 319 8.41 -16.23 -10.21
CA LEU A 319 7.37 -15.39 -9.63
C LEU A 319 8.02 -14.47 -8.59
N VAL A 320 7.90 -13.16 -8.81
CA VAL A 320 8.21 -12.11 -7.84
C VAL A 320 6.89 -11.68 -7.22
N LYS A 321 6.67 -12.01 -5.94
CA LYS A 321 5.47 -11.58 -5.22
C LYS A 321 5.82 -10.38 -4.35
N PRO A 322 5.17 -9.21 -4.53
CA PRO A 322 5.34 -8.10 -3.61
C PRO A 322 4.88 -8.50 -2.20
N ASN A 323 5.82 -8.57 -1.27
CA ASN A 323 5.60 -8.75 0.15
C ASN A 323 6.59 -7.90 0.93
N THR A 324 6.32 -7.63 2.20
CA THR A 324 7.27 -6.91 3.06
C THR A 324 8.16 -7.94 3.74
N PHE A 325 9.14 -8.47 3.00
CA PHE A 325 10.14 -9.37 3.55
C PHE A 325 11.09 -8.64 4.51
N ARG A 326 11.76 -9.37 5.40
CA ARG A 326 12.50 -8.84 6.56
C ARG A 326 13.50 -7.70 6.26
N SER A 327 14.06 -7.65 5.06
CA SER A 327 15.18 -6.77 4.69
C SER A 327 14.78 -5.52 3.92
N VAL A 328 13.52 -5.07 4.01
CA VAL A 328 13.06 -3.81 3.39
C VAL A 328 13.56 -2.58 4.15
N SER A 329 13.63 -1.44 3.44
CA SER A 329 14.01 -0.15 4.02
C SER A 329 13.04 0.32 5.12
N ILE A 330 13.54 1.21 6.00
CA ILE A 330 12.80 1.67 7.19
C ILE A 330 11.51 2.42 6.84
N ASP A 331 11.52 3.21 5.76
CA ASP A 331 10.37 3.94 5.24
C ASP A 331 9.29 2.98 4.73
N VAL A 332 9.66 1.94 3.98
CA VAL A 332 8.73 0.88 3.52
C VAL A 332 8.14 0.11 4.71
N ALA A 333 8.97 -0.27 5.68
CA ALA A 333 8.52 -0.92 6.91
C ALA A 333 7.56 -0.02 7.72
N ASN A 334 7.86 1.29 7.81
CA ASN A 334 7.00 2.26 8.49
C ASN A 334 5.68 2.45 7.75
N TYR A 335 5.72 2.52 6.41
CA TYR A 335 4.54 2.65 5.57
C TYR A 335 3.62 1.44 5.76
N LYS A 336 4.15 0.21 5.73
CA LYS A 336 3.40 -1.03 6.05
C LYS A 336 2.74 -0.98 7.43
N ARG A 337 3.45 -0.50 8.46
CA ARG A 337 2.90 -0.38 9.82
C ARG A 337 1.71 0.58 9.89
N GLN A 338 1.73 1.65 9.09
CA GLN A 338 0.64 2.62 9.01
C GLN A 338 -0.47 2.16 8.06
N ASN A 339 -0.13 1.35 7.05
CA ASN A 339 -1.01 0.86 6.00
C ASN A 339 -0.97 -0.67 5.93
N PRO A 340 -1.70 -1.40 6.79
CA PRO A 340 -1.60 -2.86 6.91
C PRO A 340 -1.91 -3.65 5.63
N LYS A 341 -2.63 -3.04 4.68
CA LYS A 341 -2.97 -3.66 3.39
C LYS A 341 -1.79 -3.62 2.41
N PHE A 342 -0.83 -2.72 2.59
CA PHE A 342 0.39 -2.69 1.77
C PHE A 342 1.15 -4.02 1.90
N PRO A 343 1.77 -4.55 0.83
CA PRO A 343 1.76 -4.06 -0.56
C PRO A 343 0.58 -4.61 -1.41
N GLN A 344 -0.42 -5.21 -0.77
CA GLN A 344 -1.60 -5.83 -1.41
C GLN A 344 -2.84 -4.90 -1.43
N GLU A 345 -2.61 -3.60 -1.62
CA GLU A 345 -3.69 -2.61 -1.66
C GLU A 345 -4.58 -2.80 -2.90
N PRO A 346 -5.91 -2.62 -2.80
CA PRO A 346 -6.80 -2.82 -3.94
C PRO A 346 -6.63 -1.70 -4.96
N THR A 347 -6.88 -2.02 -6.24
CA THR A 347 -6.82 -1.09 -7.38
C THR A 347 -7.94 -0.04 -7.42
N GLY A 348 -8.72 0.09 -6.33
CA GLY A 348 -9.78 1.08 -6.19
C GLY A 348 -9.24 2.50 -6.01
N ASP A 349 -8.02 2.63 -5.46
CA ASP A 349 -7.27 3.87 -5.47
C ASP A 349 -6.21 3.83 -6.57
N GLN A 350 -6.28 4.77 -7.51
CA GLN A 350 -5.34 4.89 -8.62
C GLN A 350 -4.51 6.18 -8.53
N PHE A 351 -4.69 6.98 -7.47
CA PHE A 351 -4.03 8.26 -7.26
C PHE A 351 -3.17 8.20 -6.01
N PHE A 352 -2.07 7.46 -6.13
CA PHE A 352 -1.15 7.26 -5.02
C PHE A 352 -0.62 8.59 -4.49
N SER A 353 -0.58 8.70 -3.16
CA SER A 353 0.21 9.75 -2.50
C SER A 353 1.71 9.53 -2.77
N GLU A 354 2.52 10.57 -2.60
CA GLU A 354 3.98 10.48 -2.74
C GLU A 354 4.55 9.33 -1.88
N ASN A 355 4.22 9.30 -0.58
CA ASN A 355 4.68 8.24 0.32
C ASN A 355 4.29 6.83 -0.15
N GLN A 356 3.09 6.67 -0.71
CA GLN A 356 2.63 5.38 -1.23
C GLN A 356 3.41 4.97 -2.48
N TRP A 357 3.57 5.91 -3.42
CA TRP A 357 4.32 5.67 -4.65
C TRP A 357 5.78 5.33 -4.34
N GLU A 358 6.45 6.11 -3.50
CA GLU A 358 7.84 5.90 -3.09
C GLU A 358 8.00 4.56 -2.35
N SER A 359 7.03 4.18 -1.51
CA SER A 359 7.07 2.88 -0.83
C SER A 359 6.95 1.70 -1.80
N TYR A 360 6.06 1.79 -2.79
CA TYR A 360 5.94 0.77 -3.85
C TYR A 360 7.18 0.74 -4.76
N PHE A 361 7.72 1.91 -5.11
CA PHE A 361 8.91 2.05 -5.94
C PHE A 361 10.15 1.48 -5.26
N SER A 362 10.37 1.85 -4.00
CA SER A 362 11.46 1.32 -3.15
C SER A 362 11.33 -0.19 -2.99
N LEU A 363 10.14 -0.69 -2.63
CA LEU A 363 9.89 -2.13 -2.52
C LEU A 363 10.16 -2.87 -3.84
N GLY A 364 9.66 -2.35 -4.96
CA GLY A 364 9.90 -2.93 -6.28
C GLY A 364 11.39 -2.96 -6.66
N THR A 365 12.14 -1.92 -6.28
CA THR A 365 13.58 -1.85 -6.47
C THR A 365 14.31 -2.91 -5.64
N ASP A 366 13.93 -3.08 -4.38
CA ASP A 366 14.51 -4.09 -3.49
C ASP A 366 14.21 -5.51 -3.98
N LEU A 367 12.98 -5.79 -4.41
CA LEU A 367 12.61 -7.07 -5.02
C LEU A 367 13.38 -7.33 -6.32
N GLY A 368 13.57 -6.29 -7.14
CA GLY A 368 14.35 -6.36 -8.36
C GLY A 368 15.84 -6.68 -8.12
N ARG A 369 16.43 -6.18 -7.02
CA ARG A 369 17.83 -6.48 -6.64
C ARG A 369 18.06 -7.95 -6.30
N CYS A 370 17.02 -8.68 -5.91
CA CYS A 370 17.09 -10.13 -5.70
C CYS A 370 17.29 -10.90 -7.02
N LEU A 371 17.04 -10.28 -8.17
CA LEU A 371 17.23 -10.87 -9.49
C LEU A 371 18.50 -10.33 -10.15
N SER A 372 19.45 -11.23 -10.45
CA SER A 372 20.64 -10.90 -11.23
C SER A 372 20.75 -11.80 -12.45
N ALA A 373 21.41 -11.30 -13.51
CA ALA A 373 21.68 -12.10 -14.70
C ALA A 373 22.46 -13.38 -14.34
N ALA A 374 23.44 -13.27 -13.42
CA ALA A 374 24.19 -14.42 -12.92
C ALA A 374 23.28 -15.46 -12.24
N LEU A 375 22.36 -15.02 -11.38
CA LEU A 375 21.39 -15.93 -10.74
C LEU A 375 20.51 -16.63 -11.79
N ILE A 376 19.98 -15.90 -12.76
CA ILE A 376 19.11 -16.48 -13.81
C ILE A 376 19.87 -17.52 -14.63
N ILE A 377 21.12 -17.24 -15.03
CA ILE A 377 21.97 -18.20 -15.75
C ILE A 377 22.19 -19.45 -14.90
N GLN A 378 22.52 -19.29 -13.62
CA GLN A 378 22.72 -20.41 -12.70
C GLN A 378 21.45 -21.26 -12.52
N LEU A 379 20.27 -20.64 -12.48
CA LEU A 379 19.00 -21.35 -12.43
C LEU A 379 18.74 -22.17 -13.69
N GLN A 380 19.11 -21.67 -14.87
CA GLN A 380 18.96 -22.42 -16.12
C GLN A 380 19.94 -23.60 -16.22
N GLU A 381 21.17 -23.43 -15.76
CA GLU A 381 22.24 -24.44 -15.88
C GLU A 381 22.19 -25.51 -14.78
N HIS A 382 21.74 -25.15 -13.58
CA HIS A 382 21.86 -25.99 -12.38
C HIS A 382 20.54 -26.15 -11.62
N LEU A 383 19.42 -26.14 -12.33
CA LEU A 383 18.09 -26.21 -11.73
C LEU A 383 17.91 -27.42 -10.80
N GLU A 384 18.37 -28.60 -11.22
CA GLU A 384 18.24 -29.86 -10.45
C GLU A 384 19.09 -29.88 -9.16
N VAL A 385 20.12 -29.03 -9.10
CA VAL A 385 20.95 -28.84 -7.91
C VAL A 385 20.24 -27.92 -6.92
N MET A 386 19.59 -26.86 -7.43
CA MET A 386 18.98 -25.82 -6.60
C MET A 386 17.53 -26.13 -6.19
N PHE A 387 16.81 -26.93 -6.96
CA PHE A 387 15.38 -27.24 -6.79
C PHE A 387 15.09 -28.74 -6.90
N ASP A 388 13.92 -29.16 -6.44
CA ASP A 388 13.40 -30.53 -6.48
C ASP A 388 12.92 -30.98 -7.87
N VAL A 389 13.79 -30.92 -8.87
CA VAL A 389 13.49 -31.44 -10.21
C VAL A 389 13.61 -32.97 -10.21
N GLY A 390 12.55 -33.68 -10.60
CA GLY A 390 12.57 -35.13 -10.84
C GLY A 390 11.91 -36.04 -9.78
N SER A 391 11.32 -35.50 -8.71
CA SER A 391 10.39 -36.29 -7.87
C SER A 391 9.07 -36.49 -8.63
N ASP A 392 8.59 -37.73 -8.67
CA ASP A 392 7.30 -38.09 -9.29
C ASP A 392 6.19 -37.13 -8.85
N MET A 393 5.31 -36.82 -9.81
CA MET A 393 4.10 -35.99 -9.73
C MET A 393 3.26 -36.27 -8.47
N THR A 394 3.69 -35.75 -7.34
CA THR A 394 2.87 -35.55 -6.16
C THR A 394 2.84 -34.04 -5.96
N SER A 395 1.75 -33.45 -6.44
CA SER A 395 1.32 -32.14 -5.97
C SER A 395 1.34 -32.17 -4.45
N SER A 396 2.37 -31.60 -3.83
CA SER A 396 2.39 -31.34 -2.40
C SER A 396 1.48 -30.15 -2.13
N LEU A 397 0.16 -30.36 -2.25
CA LEU A 397 -0.77 -29.68 -1.37
C LEU A 397 -0.43 -30.16 0.05
N PRO A 398 -0.35 -29.28 1.06
CA PRO A 398 0.20 -29.64 2.35
C PRO A 398 -0.60 -30.76 3.03
N GLU A 399 0.09 -31.72 3.64
CA GLU A 399 -0.44 -32.46 4.78
C GLU A 399 -0.81 -31.43 5.85
N ALA A 400 -2.10 -31.32 6.14
CA ALA A 400 -2.57 -30.56 7.28
C ALA A 400 -1.92 -31.14 8.53
N SER A 401 -1.02 -30.40 9.17
CA SER A 401 -0.47 -30.78 10.47
C SER A 401 -1.63 -30.90 11.45
N GLY A 402 -1.99 -32.15 11.78
CA GLY A 402 -3.12 -32.46 12.65
C GLY A 402 -2.90 -31.95 14.07
N LYS A 403 -3.82 -31.09 14.52
CA LYS A 403 -4.49 -31.17 15.83
C LYS A 403 -5.52 -30.05 15.96
N ALA A 404 -6.75 -30.33 15.53
CA ALA A 404 -7.97 -29.82 16.15
C ALA A 404 -9.15 -30.70 15.71
N THR A 405 -9.79 -31.34 16.68
CA THR A 405 -11.07 -32.04 16.54
C THR A 405 -12.13 -31.11 15.93
N PRO A 406 -13.00 -31.59 15.02
CA PRO A 406 -13.99 -30.73 14.37
C PRO A 406 -15.13 -30.42 15.34
N ASP A 407 -15.24 -29.15 15.73
CA ASP A 407 -16.45 -28.57 16.31
C ASP A 407 -17.42 -28.29 15.15
N PRO A 408 -18.60 -28.94 15.08
CA PRO A 408 -19.54 -28.68 14.01
C PRO A 408 -20.28 -27.39 14.34
N LEU A 409 -19.76 -26.24 13.92
CA LEU A 409 -20.45 -24.94 13.73
C LEU A 409 -19.41 -23.81 13.54
N ALA A 410 -18.70 -23.78 12.41
CA ALA A 410 -17.96 -22.58 11.98
C ALA A 410 -17.67 -22.64 10.47
N VAL A 411 -18.68 -22.32 9.66
CA VAL A 411 -18.46 -21.97 8.25
C VAL A 411 -17.97 -20.51 8.22
N GLY A 412 -16.67 -20.32 8.02
CA GLY A 412 -16.04 -19.02 7.78
C GLY A 412 -14.73 -19.23 7.02
N GLY A 413 -14.29 -18.37 6.12
CA GLY A 413 -14.87 -17.17 5.53
C GLY A 413 -14.03 -16.91 4.29
N ALA A 414 -14.65 -16.91 3.12
CA ALA A 414 -13.96 -16.67 1.86
C ALA A 414 -13.33 -15.26 1.87
N SER A 415 -12.08 -15.18 1.40
CA SER A 415 -11.39 -13.94 1.07
C SER A 415 -12.31 -13.06 0.21
N ARG A 416 -12.66 -11.89 0.74
CA ARG A 416 -13.57 -10.95 0.10
C ARG A 416 -12.75 -10.07 -0.83
N SER A 417 -12.65 -10.47 -2.10
CA SER A 417 -12.45 -9.48 -3.15
C SER A 417 -13.71 -8.62 -3.23
N VAL A 418 -13.56 -7.30 -3.41
CA VAL A 418 -14.67 -6.32 -3.39
C VAL A 418 -15.72 -6.57 -4.49
N TRP A 419 -15.44 -7.48 -5.43
CA TRP A 419 -16.36 -7.90 -6.49
C TRP A 419 -16.66 -9.41 -6.50
N GLY A 420 -16.23 -10.15 -5.47
CA GLY A 420 -16.39 -11.59 -5.34
C GLY A 420 -17.52 -11.98 -4.38
N ARG A 421 -18.61 -12.50 -4.95
CA ARG A 421 -19.77 -13.14 -4.27
C ARG A 421 -20.69 -12.22 -3.43
N GLN A 422 -21.44 -11.35 -4.09
CA GLN A 422 -22.81 -11.03 -3.68
C GLN A 422 -23.72 -10.80 -4.88
N VAL A 423 -24.04 -11.86 -5.62
CA VAL A 423 -25.34 -11.96 -6.30
C VAL A 423 -25.74 -13.43 -6.28
N GLY A 424 -26.37 -13.85 -5.18
CA GLY A 424 -27.23 -15.03 -5.23
C GLY A 424 -28.29 -14.80 -6.31
N ALA A 425 -28.69 -15.86 -7.01
CA ALA A 425 -29.69 -15.79 -8.07
C ALA A 425 -30.96 -15.06 -7.58
N VAL A 426 -31.07 -13.77 -7.89
CA VAL A 426 -32.33 -13.04 -7.79
C VAL A 426 -33.00 -13.22 -9.14
N GLY A 427 -33.86 -14.23 -9.21
CA GLY A 427 -34.93 -14.23 -10.17
C GLY A 427 -35.69 -12.91 -10.05
N ALA A 428 -36.00 -12.32 -11.21
CA ALA A 428 -36.86 -11.18 -11.47
C ALA A 428 -37.50 -10.49 -10.25
N THR A 429 -37.27 -9.18 -10.17
CA THR A 429 -37.90 -8.10 -9.36
C THR A 429 -36.97 -7.50 -8.32
N LEU A 430 -36.54 -6.25 -8.56
CA LEU A 430 -36.05 -5.23 -7.63
C LEU A 430 -35.63 -4.07 -8.56
N GLY A 431 -36.44 -3.04 -8.80
CA GLY A 431 -37.01 -2.15 -7.79
C GLY A 431 -36.04 -0.98 -7.63
N ALA A 432 -36.48 0.24 -7.98
CA ALA A 432 -35.67 1.48 -8.03
C ALA A 432 -34.84 1.80 -6.76
N GLY A 433 -35.07 1.09 -5.64
CA GLY A 433 -34.31 1.20 -4.41
C GLY A 433 -32.83 0.82 -4.50
N ALA A 434 -32.43 -0.18 -5.31
CA ALA A 434 -31.02 -0.60 -5.39
C ALA A 434 -30.13 0.44 -6.12
N ALA A 435 -30.70 1.14 -7.12
CA ALA A 435 -30.03 2.26 -7.78
C ALA A 435 -29.90 3.47 -6.83
N LEU A 436 -30.90 3.69 -5.98
CA LEU A 436 -30.87 4.70 -4.93
C LEU A 436 -29.79 4.40 -3.88
N SER A 437 -29.58 3.14 -3.48
CA SER A 437 -28.53 2.77 -2.53
C SER A 437 -27.12 3.01 -3.06
N LEU A 438 -26.88 2.76 -4.36
CA LEU A 438 -25.58 3.04 -5.00
C LEU A 438 -25.39 4.55 -5.24
N ALA A 439 -26.45 5.27 -5.58
CA ALA A 439 -26.43 6.73 -5.64
C ALA A 439 -26.17 7.37 -4.27
N VAL A 440 -26.72 6.79 -3.19
CA VAL A 440 -26.48 7.21 -1.80
C VAL A 440 -25.04 6.90 -1.38
N ALA A 441 -24.46 5.74 -1.74
CA ALA A 441 -23.06 5.45 -1.44
C ALA A 441 -22.10 6.38 -2.22
N ALA A 442 -22.41 6.68 -3.48
CA ALA A 442 -21.67 7.66 -4.27
C ALA A 442 -21.85 9.10 -3.73
N TRP A 443 -23.06 9.45 -3.28
CA TRP A 443 -23.36 10.73 -2.64
C TRP A 443 -22.70 10.87 -1.28
N GLN A 444 -22.67 9.81 -0.47
CA GLN A 444 -21.98 9.75 0.82
C GLN A 444 -20.46 9.81 0.67
N SER A 445 -19.91 9.25 -0.42
CA SER A 445 -18.49 9.42 -0.78
C SER A 445 -18.20 10.88 -1.20
N LEU A 446 -19.10 11.50 -1.97
CA LEU A 446 -19.03 12.92 -2.32
C LEU A 446 -19.23 13.85 -1.09
N GLU A 447 -20.09 13.46 -0.16
CA GLU A 447 -20.29 14.11 1.14
C GLU A 447 -19.10 13.90 2.06
N GLY A 448 -18.40 12.76 1.98
CA GLY A 448 -17.13 12.55 2.68
C GLY A 448 -16.07 13.56 2.25
N HIS A 449 -16.01 13.86 0.95
CA HIS A 449 -15.14 14.92 0.43
C HIS A 449 -15.59 16.32 0.88
N ARG A 450 -16.91 16.58 0.99
CA ARG A 450 -17.45 17.82 1.56
C ARG A 450 -17.30 17.91 3.09
N ALA A 451 -17.30 16.78 3.80
CA ALA A 451 -17.10 16.68 5.24
C ALA A 451 -15.63 16.93 5.61
N VAL A 452 -14.71 16.56 4.73
CA VAL A 452 -13.30 16.97 4.81
C VAL A 452 -13.15 18.48 4.59
N GLN A 453 -13.99 19.12 3.77
CA GLN A 453 -14.02 20.60 3.69
C GLN A 453 -14.69 21.26 4.89
N SER A 454 -15.76 20.68 5.44
CA SER A 454 -16.45 21.24 6.61
C SER A 454 -15.65 21.07 7.90
N SER A 455 -14.88 19.98 8.05
CA SER A 455 -13.94 19.80 9.17
C SER A 455 -12.75 20.77 9.08
N ARG A 456 -12.29 21.11 7.87
CA ARG A 456 -11.29 22.17 7.64
C ARG A 456 -11.79 23.53 8.13
N VAL A 457 -12.98 23.94 7.70
CA VAL A 457 -13.61 25.20 8.14
C VAL A 457 -13.92 25.19 9.65
N ALA A 458 -14.29 24.03 10.21
CA ALA A 458 -14.53 23.88 11.64
C ALA A 458 -13.23 24.01 12.47
N GLY A 459 -12.11 23.45 11.99
CA GLY A 459 -10.81 23.58 12.63
C GLY A 459 -10.30 25.02 12.64
N GLU A 460 -10.43 25.73 11.52
CA GLU A 460 -10.11 27.17 11.45
C GLU A 460 -10.97 27.98 12.42
N ARG A 461 -12.30 27.77 12.42
CA ARG A 461 -13.22 28.45 13.34
C ARG A 461 -12.94 28.14 14.81
N ALA A 462 -12.54 26.91 15.13
CA ALA A 462 -12.16 26.52 16.49
C ALA A 462 -10.88 27.24 16.94
N ALA A 463 -9.85 27.30 16.09
CA ALA A 463 -8.63 28.05 16.37
C ALA A 463 -8.90 29.56 16.53
N MET A 464 -9.73 30.15 15.67
CA MET A 464 -10.15 31.55 15.81
C MET A 464 -10.87 31.79 17.14
N SER A 465 -11.77 30.88 17.54
CA SER A 465 -12.53 31.00 18.79
C SER A 465 -11.63 30.89 20.02
N GLU A 466 -10.64 29.98 20.01
CA GLU A 466 -9.66 29.85 21.10
C GLU A 466 -8.82 31.13 21.23
N ILE A 467 -8.29 31.63 20.11
CA ILE A 467 -7.45 32.84 20.10
C ILE A 467 -8.25 34.07 20.53
N ALA A 468 -9.48 34.24 20.04
CA ALA A 468 -10.34 35.37 20.41
C ALA A 468 -10.69 35.37 21.92
N GLN A 469 -10.98 34.19 22.49
CA GLN A 469 -11.23 34.05 23.94
C GLN A 469 -10.00 34.37 24.79
N LEU A 470 -8.80 34.00 24.31
CA LEU A 470 -7.55 34.35 24.99
C LEU A 470 -7.21 35.84 24.84
N TRP A 471 -7.57 36.47 23.73
CA TRP A 471 -7.39 37.90 23.51
C TRP A 471 -8.30 38.75 24.39
N GLU A 472 -9.55 38.32 24.61
CA GLU A 472 -10.46 38.99 25.56
C GLU A 472 -9.93 38.99 27.00
N GLN A 473 -9.11 38.01 27.37
CA GLN A 473 -8.50 37.89 28.70
C GLN A 473 -7.26 38.79 28.90
N LEU A 474 -6.86 39.57 27.89
CA LEU A 474 -5.78 40.54 28.03
C LEU A 474 -6.25 41.76 28.84
N PRO A 475 -5.63 42.05 30.00
CA PRO A 475 -5.90 43.30 30.72
C PRO A 475 -5.30 44.50 29.97
N PRO A 476 -5.77 45.73 30.23
CA PRO A 476 -5.23 46.94 29.62
C PRO A 476 -3.73 47.12 29.91
N PRO A 477 -2.96 47.75 29.00
CA PRO A 477 -1.50 47.75 28.99
C PRO A 477 -0.83 48.43 30.21
N GLU A 478 -1.60 49.08 31.08
CA GLU A 478 -1.11 49.75 32.29
C GLU A 478 -0.91 48.79 33.48
N ASP A 479 -1.41 47.55 33.40
CA ASP A 479 -1.41 46.57 34.50
C ASP A 479 -0.40 45.42 34.26
N THR A 480 0.90 45.73 34.40
CA THR A 480 2.01 44.84 34.00
C THR A 480 2.19 43.60 34.88
N VAL A 481 1.68 43.61 36.12
CA VAL A 481 1.91 42.52 37.09
C VAL A 481 0.97 41.33 36.85
N ASN A 482 -0.24 41.57 36.34
CA ASN A 482 -1.26 40.52 36.09
C ASN A 482 -1.34 40.08 34.63
N SER A 483 -0.67 40.78 33.71
CA SER A 483 -0.71 40.52 32.26
C SER A 483 0.23 39.39 31.80
N ALA A 484 1.21 38.98 32.62
CA ALA A 484 2.23 38.00 32.23
C ALA A 484 1.64 36.63 31.83
N GLY A 485 0.68 36.11 32.60
CA GLY A 485 0.05 34.82 32.29
C GLY A 485 -0.80 34.86 31.01
N PRO A 486 -1.79 35.77 30.90
CA PRO A 486 -2.63 35.92 29.71
C PRO A 486 -1.84 36.20 28.43
N ALA A 487 -0.89 37.13 28.45
CA ALA A 487 -0.11 37.49 27.27
C ALA A 487 0.75 36.33 26.75
N ASN A 488 1.41 35.57 27.64
CA ASN A 488 2.17 34.38 27.24
C ASN A 488 1.29 33.26 26.66
N ARG A 489 0.07 33.05 27.19
CA ARG A 489 -0.87 32.04 26.66
C ARG A 489 -1.39 32.41 25.29
N LEU A 490 -1.75 33.68 25.08
CA LEU A 490 -2.19 34.17 23.79
C LEU A 490 -1.05 34.10 22.76
N ALA A 491 0.16 34.51 23.14
CA ALA A 491 1.34 34.38 22.29
C ALA A 491 1.60 32.92 21.86
N ALA A 492 1.51 31.98 22.80
CA ALA A 492 1.68 30.55 22.50
C ALA A 492 0.54 30.00 21.61
N ALA A 493 -0.70 30.47 21.77
CA ALA A 493 -1.81 30.08 20.91
C ALA A 493 -1.65 30.62 19.47
N LEU A 494 -1.22 31.87 19.32
CA LEU A 494 -0.93 32.48 18.02
C LEU A 494 0.22 31.77 17.30
N LEU A 495 1.31 31.43 18.00
CA LEU A 495 2.42 30.68 17.42
C LEU A 495 2.01 29.25 17.03
N ARG A 496 1.25 28.55 17.88
CA ARG A 496 0.75 27.20 17.58
C ARG A 496 -0.17 27.19 16.36
N ALA A 497 -1.09 28.15 16.27
CA ALA A 497 -1.96 28.28 15.11
C ALA A 497 -1.14 28.65 13.86
N GLY A 498 -0.21 29.60 13.99
CA GLY A 498 0.71 29.97 12.92
C GLY A 498 1.46 28.77 12.35
N ASP A 499 2.05 27.94 13.21
CA ASP A 499 2.83 26.74 12.83
C ASP A 499 1.95 25.63 12.24
N ALA A 500 0.83 25.30 12.90
CA ALA A 500 -0.08 24.23 12.48
C ALA A 500 -0.73 24.49 11.10
N TYR A 501 -0.99 25.76 10.76
CA TYR A 501 -1.58 26.15 9.48
C TYR A 501 -0.53 26.61 8.43
N CYS A 502 0.73 26.77 8.83
CA CYS A 502 1.82 27.15 7.92
C CYS A 502 2.19 26.05 6.94
N VAL A 503 2.29 24.80 7.41
CA VAL A 503 2.69 23.61 6.61
C VAL A 503 1.77 23.38 5.40
N LYS A 504 0.54 23.91 5.43
CA LYS A 504 -0.49 23.71 4.39
C LYS A 504 -0.75 24.96 3.52
N GLY A 505 -0.07 26.09 3.78
CA GLY A 505 -0.35 27.37 3.11
C GLY A 505 -1.66 28.05 3.54
N GLU A 506 -2.26 27.60 4.65
CA GLU A 506 -3.60 27.96 5.11
C GLU A 506 -3.59 29.00 6.26
N ALA A 507 -2.41 29.38 6.78
CA ALA A 507 -2.25 30.39 7.86
C ALA A 507 -2.66 31.83 7.45
N SER A 508 -3.05 32.03 6.19
CA SER A 508 -3.34 33.34 5.61
C SER A 508 -4.49 34.08 6.30
N TRP A 509 -5.47 33.40 6.92
CA TRP A 509 -6.62 34.06 7.54
C TRP A 509 -6.21 35.01 8.70
N LEU A 510 -5.14 34.69 9.43
CA LEU A 510 -4.68 35.47 10.59
C LEU A 510 -4.07 36.81 10.17
N ILE A 511 -3.47 36.86 8.98
CA ILE A 511 -2.76 38.03 8.42
C ILE A 511 -3.56 38.79 7.36
N HIS A 512 -4.60 38.18 6.76
CA HIS A 512 -5.48 38.84 5.79
C HIS A 512 -6.77 39.39 6.42
N SER A 513 -7.00 39.15 7.71
CA SER A 513 -8.14 39.70 8.47
C SER A 513 -7.69 40.88 9.33
N ASP A 514 -8.40 42.01 9.22
CA ASP A 514 -8.17 43.19 10.08
C ASP A 514 -8.27 42.84 11.58
N PHE A 515 -9.13 41.88 11.92
CA PHE A 515 -9.28 41.40 13.29
C PHE A 515 -8.07 40.57 13.75
N GLY A 516 -7.54 39.70 12.88
CA GLY A 516 -6.32 38.92 13.17
C GLY A 516 -5.09 39.79 13.36
N LEU A 517 -4.91 40.79 12.50
CA LEU A 517 -3.83 41.77 12.61
C LEU A 517 -3.90 42.57 13.92
N ARG A 518 -5.11 42.92 14.36
CA ARG A 518 -5.31 43.63 15.63
C ARG A 518 -4.97 42.77 16.85
N MET A 519 -5.39 41.49 16.86
CA MET A 519 -5.03 40.55 17.92
C MET A 519 -3.51 40.36 18.04
N ILE A 520 -2.80 40.25 16.91
CA ILE A 520 -1.33 40.15 16.89
C ILE A 520 -0.70 41.42 17.45
N ALA A 521 -1.16 42.60 17.01
CA ALA A 521 -0.62 43.89 17.46
C ALA A 521 -0.77 44.07 18.99
N ASP A 522 -1.96 43.78 19.53
CA ASP A 522 -2.22 43.89 20.97
C ASP A 522 -1.41 42.88 21.79
N THR A 523 -1.17 41.68 21.22
CA THR A 523 -0.31 40.67 21.85
C THR A 523 1.14 41.14 21.91
N VAL A 524 1.67 41.73 20.83
CA VAL A 524 3.04 42.28 20.79
C VAL A 524 3.21 43.36 21.85
N VAL A 525 2.29 44.32 21.91
CA VAL A 525 2.32 45.42 22.90
C VAL A 525 2.30 44.86 24.34
N SER A 526 1.42 43.89 24.59
CA SER A 526 1.29 43.28 25.91
C SER A 526 2.52 42.47 26.31
N CYS A 527 3.12 41.73 25.38
CA CYS A 527 4.37 40.98 25.62
C CYS A 527 5.56 41.91 25.88
N GLU A 528 5.67 43.05 25.19
CA GLU A 528 6.74 44.05 25.40
C GLU A 528 6.66 44.71 26.79
N ALA A 529 5.45 44.91 27.31
CA ALA A 529 5.24 45.50 28.63
C ALA A 529 5.76 44.61 29.78
N LEU A 530 5.98 43.31 29.54
CA LEU A 530 6.30 42.35 30.59
C LEU A 530 7.71 42.43 31.19
N LYS A 531 8.65 43.21 30.64
CA LYS A 531 10.05 43.41 31.11
C LYS A 531 10.73 42.20 31.80
N GLN A 532 10.38 41.86 33.07
CA GLN A 532 10.69 40.58 33.73
C GLN A 532 9.43 39.69 33.85
N GLY A 533 9.44 38.50 33.24
CA GLY A 533 8.27 37.60 33.16
C GLY A 533 7.84 37.23 31.74
N MET A 534 8.57 37.72 30.74
CA MET A 534 8.43 37.33 29.33
C MET A 534 8.76 35.84 29.16
N GLY A 535 7.77 35.05 28.75
CA GLY A 535 7.97 33.66 28.38
C GLY A 535 8.50 33.55 26.95
N SER A 536 8.98 32.36 26.59
CA SER A 536 9.58 32.08 25.27
C SER A 536 8.64 32.45 24.12
N ALA A 537 7.34 32.18 24.24
CA ALA A 537 6.35 32.53 23.21
C ALA A 537 6.22 34.05 22.98
N CYS A 538 6.18 34.84 24.06
CA CYS A 538 6.16 36.30 23.95
C CYS A 538 7.46 36.84 23.35
N GLN A 539 8.60 36.26 23.73
CA GLN A 539 9.90 36.66 23.19
C GLN A 539 9.96 36.48 21.67
N VAL A 540 9.52 35.33 21.15
CA VAL A 540 9.50 35.06 19.70
C VAL A 540 8.59 36.02 18.94
N ILE A 541 7.39 36.33 19.47
CA ILE A 541 6.45 37.25 18.81
C ILE A 541 7.01 38.69 18.77
N VAL A 542 7.66 39.13 19.85
CA VAL A 542 8.27 40.48 19.91
C VAL A 542 9.47 40.58 18.97
N GLU A 543 10.32 39.55 18.91
CA GLU A 543 11.44 39.49 17.96
C GLU A 543 10.97 39.45 16.49
N ALA A 544 9.82 38.84 16.22
CA ALA A 544 9.21 38.78 14.89
C ALA A 544 8.60 40.11 14.41
N ARG A 545 8.42 41.11 15.29
CA ARG A 545 7.83 42.43 14.99
C ARG A 545 8.48 43.14 13.80
N SER A 546 9.81 43.04 13.68
CA SER A 546 10.57 43.65 12.58
C SER A 546 10.32 43.01 11.21
N GLY A 547 9.71 41.82 11.16
CA GLY A 547 9.40 41.09 9.92
C GLY A 547 7.92 41.11 9.55
N LEU A 548 7.00 41.40 10.48
CA LEU A 548 5.55 41.32 10.28
C LEU A 548 5.01 42.13 9.08
N PRO A 549 5.46 43.38 8.82
CA PRO A 549 5.06 44.15 7.64
C PRO A 549 5.75 43.69 6.34
N ALA A 550 6.82 42.90 6.43
CA ALA A 550 7.66 42.45 5.33
C ALA A 550 7.41 40.98 4.93
N LEU A 551 6.53 40.26 5.65
CA LEU A 551 6.09 38.92 5.30
C LEU A 551 5.24 39.01 4.02
N ALA A 552 5.78 38.59 2.89
CA ALA A 552 4.99 38.37 1.68
C ALA A 552 3.86 37.36 1.99
N SER A 553 2.70 37.54 1.35
CA SER A 553 1.53 36.65 1.49
C SER A 553 1.95 35.18 1.48
N GLY A 554 1.82 34.49 2.62
CA GLY A 554 2.16 33.07 2.77
C GLY A 554 3.52 32.73 3.40
N SER A 555 4.29 33.70 3.92
CA SER A 555 5.55 33.42 4.63
C SER A 555 5.36 33.16 6.14
N CYS A 556 6.00 32.10 6.63
CA CYS A 556 5.95 31.63 8.01
C CYS A 556 6.93 32.38 8.92
N LEU A 557 6.67 32.40 10.23
CA LEU A 557 7.48 33.09 11.25
C LEU A 557 8.91 32.52 11.41
N VAL A 558 9.20 31.39 10.75
CA VAL A 558 10.56 30.85 10.64
C VAL A 558 11.05 31.14 9.23
N LYS A 559 12.09 31.99 9.11
CA LYS A 559 12.88 32.06 7.88
C LYS A 559 13.42 30.66 7.60
N ASP A 560 13.29 30.20 6.36
CA ASP A 560 14.07 29.08 5.85
C ASP A 560 15.54 29.29 6.23
N SER A 561 16.01 28.56 7.24
CA SER A 561 17.40 28.16 7.21
C SER A 561 17.53 27.30 5.96
N PRO A 562 18.60 27.46 5.15
CA PRO A 562 18.88 26.53 4.07
C PRO A 562 19.24 25.19 4.72
N ILE A 563 18.22 24.45 5.13
CA ILE A 563 18.32 23.03 5.37
C ILE A 563 18.35 22.47 3.96
N SER A 564 19.56 22.24 3.46
CA SER A 564 19.76 21.33 2.34
C SER A 564 18.92 20.08 2.65
N ALA A 565 18.04 19.68 1.73
CA ALA A 565 17.27 18.46 1.91
C ALA A 565 18.24 17.31 2.15
N VAL A 566 18.35 16.87 3.40
CA VAL A 566 18.99 15.62 3.76
C VAL A 566 17.84 14.64 3.85
N TYR A 567 17.71 13.80 2.83
CA TYR A 567 16.89 12.60 2.88
C TYR A 567 17.21 11.88 4.20
N TRP A 568 16.21 11.32 4.89
CA TRP A 568 16.36 10.68 6.21
C TRP A 568 17.16 9.34 6.17
N GLY A 569 18.25 9.30 5.41
CA GLY A 569 19.25 8.25 5.42
C GLY A 569 20.57 8.84 5.90
N TYR A 570 21.17 8.23 6.91
CA TYR A 570 22.56 8.50 7.22
C TYR A 570 23.45 7.92 6.10
N ASP A 571 24.51 8.63 5.75
CA ASP A 571 25.54 8.13 4.84
C ASP A 571 26.41 7.12 5.60
N TYR A 572 26.26 5.85 5.24
CA TYR A 572 27.03 4.72 5.79
C TYR A 572 28.28 4.39 4.94
N SER A 573 28.55 5.14 3.87
CA SER A 573 29.72 4.93 3.03
C SER A 573 31.00 5.41 3.74
N GLU A 574 32.14 4.80 3.41
CA GLU A 574 33.46 5.23 3.89
C GLU A 574 33.83 6.66 3.44
N PHE A 575 33.06 7.29 2.54
CA PHE A 575 33.36 8.59 1.94
C PHE A 575 32.39 9.70 2.33
N GLY A 576 31.39 9.42 3.18
CA GLY A 576 30.33 10.39 3.50
C GLY A 576 30.80 11.70 4.13
N ALA A 577 30.00 12.74 3.98
CA ALA A 577 30.24 14.07 4.55
C ALA A 577 29.85 14.13 6.04
N TRP A 578 30.50 14.99 6.82
CA TRP A 578 30.31 15.06 8.29
C TRP A 578 28.84 15.24 8.71
N ASN A 579 28.08 16.05 7.97
CA ASN A 579 26.69 16.39 8.25
C ASN A 579 25.68 15.30 7.84
N THR A 580 26.09 14.33 7.02
CA THR A 580 25.23 13.24 6.54
C THR A 580 25.60 11.89 7.15
N MET A 581 26.81 11.72 7.69
CA MET A 581 27.26 10.47 8.30
C MET A 581 26.45 10.04 9.53
N HIS A 582 26.34 8.73 9.73
CA HIS A 582 25.70 8.14 10.92
C HIS A 582 26.42 8.57 12.22
N PRO A 583 25.71 8.84 13.34
CA PRO A 583 26.33 9.19 14.62
C PRO A 583 27.31 8.12 15.14
N CYS A 584 27.06 6.86 14.80
CA CYS A 584 27.91 5.72 15.14
C CYS A 584 29.09 5.45 14.19
N SER A 585 29.33 6.30 13.19
CA SER A 585 30.44 6.08 12.24
C SER A 585 31.78 6.37 12.90
N THR A 586 32.70 5.40 12.90
CA THR A 586 34.08 5.53 13.43
C THR A 586 34.89 6.60 12.70
N ARG A 587 34.50 6.97 11.48
CA ARG A 587 35.12 8.04 10.70
C ARG A 587 34.86 9.44 11.28
N ARG A 588 33.77 9.61 12.04
CA ARG A 588 33.52 10.89 12.74
C ARG A 588 34.61 11.18 13.76
N ASP A 589 35.06 10.19 14.53
CA ASP A 589 36.14 10.36 15.50
C ASP A 589 37.46 10.70 14.81
N GLN A 590 37.73 10.10 13.65
CA GLN A 590 38.90 10.42 12.85
C GLN A 590 38.87 11.87 12.35
N LEU A 591 37.73 12.35 11.85
CA LEU A 591 37.57 13.72 11.34
C LEU A 591 37.63 14.78 12.45
N VAL A 592 37.07 14.48 13.64
CA VAL A 592 37.17 15.35 14.83
C VAL A 592 38.60 15.34 15.37
N GLY A 593 39.24 14.16 15.47
CA GLY A 593 40.63 14.01 15.90
C GLY A 593 41.64 14.70 14.97
N GLN A 594 41.33 14.76 13.67
CA GLN A 594 42.12 15.49 12.66
C GLN A 594 41.77 16.99 12.58
N LYS A 595 40.86 17.51 13.42
CA LYS A 595 40.38 18.91 13.44
C LYS A 595 39.83 19.40 12.09
N GLN A 596 39.27 18.51 11.27
CA GLN A 596 38.78 18.85 9.93
C GLN A 596 37.35 19.40 9.91
N VAL A 597 36.71 19.60 11.06
CA VAL A 597 35.31 20.07 11.16
C VAL A 597 35.21 21.27 12.11
N LYS A 598 34.80 22.45 11.59
CA LYS A 598 34.52 23.64 12.40
C LYS A 598 33.11 23.53 13.01
N GLY A 599 33.02 23.57 14.34
CA GLY A 599 31.75 23.50 15.07
C GLY A 599 31.29 22.11 15.50
N ALA A 600 32.13 21.08 15.32
CA ALA A 600 31.88 19.76 15.91
C ALA A 600 31.97 19.84 17.44
N ARG A 601 31.02 19.21 18.14
CA ARG A 601 31.14 18.97 19.59
C ARG A 601 32.43 18.18 19.85
N THR A 602 33.08 18.40 20.98
CA THR A 602 34.38 17.77 21.28
C THR A 602 34.24 16.25 21.31
N PRO A 603 35.33 15.45 21.13
CA PRO A 603 35.25 13.98 21.24
C PRO A 603 34.57 13.49 22.52
N GLY A 604 34.68 14.25 23.63
CA GLY A 604 34.01 13.95 24.90
C GLY A 604 32.49 14.13 24.86
N ASP A 605 31.98 15.06 24.05
CA ASP A 605 30.53 15.31 23.89
C ASP A 605 29.84 14.29 22.96
N LEU A 606 30.63 13.52 22.20
CA LEU A 606 30.16 12.43 21.33
C LEU A 606 30.14 11.07 22.06
N ALA A 607 30.76 10.98 23.25
CA ALA A 607 30.86 9.74 24.02
C ALA A 607 29.48 9.19 24.43
N ASP A 608 28.56 10.06 24.86
CA ASP A 608 27.18 9.67 25.24
C ASP A 608 26.36 9.15 24.04
N ILE A 609 26.65 9.66 22.84
CA ILE A 609 25.97 9.25 21.60
C ILE A 609 26.53 7.90 21.11
N GLN A 610 27.84 7.68 21.30
CA GLN A 610 28.51 6.42 20.97
C GLN A 610 28.29 5.29 21.98
N GLU A 611 27.98 5.59 23.24
CA GLU A 611 27.51 4.57 24.20
C GLU A 611 26.24 3.85 23.71
N GLY A 612 25.36 4.56 22.98
CA GLY A 612 24.19 3.97 22.32
C GLY A 612 24.52 3.19 21.03
N CYS A 613 25.73 3.35 20.50
CA CYS A 613 26.22 2.73 19.27
C CYS A 613 27.02 1.45 19.51
N ALA A 614 27.55 1.26 20.73
CA ALA A 614 28.14 0.00 21.13
C ALA A 614 27.03 -1.06 21.15
N GLY A 615 27.07 -1.98 20.17
CA GLY A 615 26.23 -3.16 20.19
C GLY A 615 26.31 -3.78 21.58
N ARG A 616 25.16 -3.97 22.22
CA ARG A 616 25.06 -4.76 23.46
C ARG A 616 25.63 -6.15 23.18
N SER A 617 26.92 -6.31 23.42
CA SER A 617 27.50 -7.53 23.91
C SER A 617 26.64 -7.94 25.09
N VAL A 618 26.00 -9.10 24.98
CA VAL A 618 25.29 -9.75 26.07
C VAL A 618 26.36 -10.22 27.07
N ALA A 619 26.90 -9.29 27.84
CA ALA A 619 27.63 -9.59 29.05
C ALA A 619 26.60 -9.84 30.14
N SER A 620 26.52 -11.11 30.55
CA SER A 620 25.83 -11.58 31.73
C SER A 620 26.26 -10.78 32.97
N SER A 621 25.44 -9.80 33.38
CA SER A 621 25.49 -9.27 34.73
C SER A 621 24.48 -10.04 35.58
N LYS A 622 24.97 -11.09 36.23
CA LYS A 622 24.34 -11.61 37.45
C LYS A 622 24.31 -10.48 38.49
N GLY A 623 23.12 -10.12 38.94
CA GLY A 623 22.95 -9.23 40.08
C GLY A 623 21.48 -9.09 40.46
N GLY A 624 21.10 -9.68 41.59
CA GLY A 624 19.89 -9.30 42.33
C GLY A 624 18.67 -10.18 42.11
N ALA A 625 18.65 -11.33 42.79
CA ALA A 625 17.42 -12.05 43.07
C ALA A 625 16.45 -11.13 43.85
N GLY A 626 15.31 -10.84 43.25
CA GLY A 626 14.10 -10.33 43.89
C GLY A 626 12.97 -11.31 43.62
N GLU A 627 12.83 -12.24 44.56
CA GLU A 627 11.90 -13.37 44.59
C GLU A 627 10.44 -12.90 44.58
N MET A 628 9.64 -13.35 43.58
CA MET A 628 8.20 -13.68 43.65
C MET A 628 7.64 -14.01 42.25
N ALA A 629 8.22 -15.00 41.55
CA ALA A 629 7.58 -15.55 40.35
C ALA A 629 6.59 -16.65 40.78
N ASN A 630 5.34 -16.28 41.03
CA ASN A 630 4.27 -17.24 41.23
C ASN A 630 3.76 -17.73 39.84
N PRO A 631 3.97 -19.00 39.43
CA PRO A 631 3.64 -19.49 38.08
C PRO A 631 2.13 -19.72 37.87
N ALA A 632 1.27 -19.03 38.60
CA ALA A 632 -0.17 -19.28 38.68
C ALA A 632 -0.92 -19.14 37.34
N CYS A 633 -0.37 -18.41 36.36
CA CYS A 633 -0.97 -18.25 35.03
C CYS A 633 -0.25 -19.01 33.91
N LYS A 634 0.69 -19.91 34.24
CA LYS A 634 1.42 -20.69 33.22
C LYS A 634 0.47 -21.57 32.42
N GLY A 635 0.48 -21.41 31.10
CA GLY A 635 -0.41 -22.14 30.18
C GLY A 635 -1.85 -21.63 30.16
N LYS A 636 -2.11 -20.45 30.74
CA LYS A 636 -3.41 -19.77 30.72
C LYS A 636 -3.38 -18.60 29.73
N THR A 637 -4.54 -18.26 29.18
CA THR A 637 -4.71 -17.15 28.24
C THR A 637 -5.52 -16.03 28.88
N ILE A 638 -4.98 -14.80 28.89
CA ILE A 638 -5.63 -13.61 29.43
C ILE A 638 -6.06 -12.70 28.28
N TYR A 639 -7.38 -12.55 28.09
CA TYR A 639 -7.95 -11.58 27.14
C TYR A 639 -8.17 -10.23 27.82
N MET A 640 -7.96 -9.17 27.05
CA MET A 640 -8.07 -7.78 27.51
C MET A 640 -9.21 -7.11 26.78
N GLN A 641 -10.29 -6.77 27.49
CA GLN A 641 -11.49 -6.16 26.92
C GLN A 641 -11.60 -4.69 27.32
N ILE A 642 -11.68 -3.80 26.32
CA ILE A 642 -11.89 -2.35 26.49
C ILE A 642 -13.15 -1.87 25.78
N TYR A 643 -13.67 -0.72 26.20
CA TYR A 643 -14.83 -0.06 25.61
C TYR A 643 -14.36 1.18 24.82
N GLY A 644 -14.15 1.03 23.51
CA GLY A 644 -13.64 2.10 22.66
C GLY A 644 -12.10 2.23 22.64
N PRO A 645 -11.54 3.06 21.75
CA PRO A 645 -10.11 3.09 21.46
C PRO A 645 -9.26 3.87 22.48
N ASP A 646 -9.85 4.84 23.20
CA ASP A 646 -9.15 5.88 23.96
C ASP A 646 -8.21 5.35 25.06
N LYS A 647 -8.47 4.13 25.55
CA LYS A 647 -7.70 3.49 26.63
C LYS A 647 -6.74 2.41 26.17
N ARG A 648 -6.67 2.14 24.86
CA ARG A 648 -5.89 1.02 24.30
C ARG A 648 -4.41 1.09 24.68
N ASP A 649 -3.79 2.26 24.59
CA ASP A 649 -2.37 2.40 24.90
C ASP A 649 -2.08 2.32 26.39
N LYS A 650 -3.00 2.79 27.24
CA LYS A 650 -2.90 2.65 28.70
C LYS A 650 -3.01 1.21 29.15
N VAL A 651 -3.95 0.46 28.56
CA VAL A 651 -4.16 -0.96 28.85
C VAL A 651 -2.99 -1.82 28.32
N ARG A 652 -2.35 -1.42 27.21
CA ARG A 652 -1.21 -2.15 26.63
C ARG A 652 -0.05 -2.36 27.62
N GLY A 653 0.14 -1.43 28.58
CA GLY A 653 1.19 -1.51 29.60
C GLY A 653 1.13 -2.75 30.50
N PHE A 654 -0.03 -3.37 30.69
CA PHE A 654 -0.17 -4.58 31.53
C PHE A 654 0.32 -5.86 30.83
N ARG A 655 0.49 -5.82 29.51
CA ARG A 655 0.77 -6.99 28.68
C ARG A 655 2.15 -7.61 28.93
N SER A 656 3.19 -6.79 29.07
CA SER A 656 4.55 -7.27 29.37
C SER A 656 4.57 -7.95 30.74
N TRP A 657 4.00 -7.28 31.75
CA TRP A 657 3.92 -7.80 33.09
C TRP A 657 3.23 -9.18 33.17
N TRP A 658 2.07 -9.36 32.54
CA TRP A 658 1.36 -10.65 32.57
C TRP A 658 2.06 -11.76 31.77
N ARG A 659 2.83 -11.42 30.74
CA ARG A 659 3.67 -12.39 30.01
C ARG A 659 4.92 -12.78 30.79
N ASP A 660 5.59 -11.79 31.36
CA ASP A 660 6.94 -11.96 31.89
C ASP A 660 6.91 -12.46 33.33
N ASP A 661 6.06 -11.89 34.19
CA ASP A 661 5.99 -12.22 35.61
C ASP A 661 4.99 -13.36 35.89
N LEU A 662 3.85 -13.37 35.19
CA LEU A 662 2.79 -14.38 35.40
C LEU A 662 2.87 -15.57 34.41
N ARG A 663 3.70 -15.49 33.38
CA ARG A 663 3.87 -16.53 32.33
C ARG A 663 2.58 -16.89 31.58
N ALA A 664 1.67 -15.93 31.42
CA ALA A 664 0.43 -16.09 30.67
C ALA A 664 0.62 -15.81 29.17
N SER A 665 -0.21 -16.45 28.33
CA SER A 665 -0.44 -15.99 26.96
C SER A 665 -1.41 -14.81 26.99
N VAL A 666 -1.08 -13.70 26.33
CA VAL A 666 -1.96 -12.51 26.29
C VAL A 666 -2.20 -12.18 24.82
N PRO A 667 -3.39 -12.39 24.24
CA PRO A 667 -3.71 -12.02 22.86
C PRO A 667 -3.93 -10.50 22.70
N PRO A 668 -4.05 -9.95 21.47
CA PRO A 668 -4.29 -8.52 21.25
C PRO A 668 -5.53 -7.99 21.99
N ILE A 669 -5.53 -6.69 22.31
CA ILE A 669 -6.62 -6.03 23.05
C ILE A 669 -7.88 -5.99 22.18
N GLU A 670 -9.00 -6.44 22.75
CA GLU A 670 -10.31 -6.42 22.11
C GLU A 670 -11.09 -5.16 22.49
N ASP A 671 -11.55 -4.41 21.49
CA ASP A 671 -12.57 -3.38 21.67
C ASP A 671 -13.94 -4.04 21.49
N VAL A 672 -14.63 -4.27 22.61
CA VAL A 672 -15.89 -5.02 22.62
C VAL A 672 -17.04 -4.27 21.96
N VAL A 673 -16.96 -2.94 21.89
CA VAL A 673 -17.95 -2.09 21.22
C VAL A 673 -17.76 -2.20 19.70
N ALA A 674 -16.52 -2.05 19.22
CA ALA A 674 -16.20 -2.21 17.81
C ALA A 674 -16.44 -3.65 17.32
N THR A 675 -16.17 -4.65 18.15
CA THR A 675 -16.46 -6.06 17.84
C THR A 675 -17.97 -6.31 17.78
N ALA A 676 -18.75 -5.83 18.75
CA ALA A 676 -20.21 -5.98 18.73
C ALA A 676 -20.86 -5.27 17.52
N PHE A 677 -20.38 -4.06 17.18
CA PHE A 677 -20.84 -3.32 16.02
C PHE A 677 -20.58 -4.08 14.71
N ARG A 678 -19.37 -4.62 14.51
CA ARG A 678 -19.02 -5.45 13.35
C ARG A 678 -19.85 -6.73 13.26
N ALA A 679 -20.28 -7.27 14.40
CA ALA A 679 -21.10 -8.46 14.48
C ALA A 679 -22.62 -8.17 14.42
N ALA A 680 -23.04 -6.90 14.27
CA ALA A 680 -24.44 -6.46 14.36
C ALA A 680 -25.15 -6.93 15.64
N ARG A 681 -24.44 -6.92 16.77
CA ARG A 681 -24.96 -7.28 18.11
C ARG A 681 -24.97 -6.06 19.02
N PRO A 682 -25.88 -6.01 20.02
CA PRO A 682 -25.83 -4.97 21.04
C PRO A 682 -24.50 -5.06 21.81
N ALA A 683 -23.85 -3.90 22.01
CA ALA A 683 -22.60 -3.83 22.75
C ALA A 683 -22.80 -4.27 24.21
N PRO A 684 -21.83 -4.98 24.82
CA PRO A 684 -21.89 -5.32 26.23
C PRO A 684 -21.99 -4.07 27.09
N ALA A 685 -22.79 -4.13 28.16
CA ALA A 685 -22.86 -3.05 29.14
C ALA A 685 -21.50 -2.85 29.82
N GLN A 686 -21.11 -1.59 30.00
CA GLN A 686 -19.83 -1.26 30.61
C GLN A 686 -19.77 -1.73 32.07
N VAL A 687 -18.66 -2.35 32.46
CA VAL A 687 -18.41 -2.69 33.86
C VAL A 687 -18.12 -1.43 34.66
N SER A 688 -18.72 -1.32 35.85
CA SER A 688 -18.51 -0.18 36.76
C SER A 688 -17.11 -0.19 37.37
N ASN A 689 -16.58 -1.38 37.69
CA ASN A 689 -15.20 -1.60 38.12
C ASN A 689 -14.50 -2.55 37.17
N THR A 690 -13.18 -2.43 37.04
CA THR A 690 -12.40 -3.41 36.28
C THR A 690 -12.54 -4.80 36.90
N THR A 691 -12.97 -5.76 36.08
CA THR A 691 -13.34 -7.10 36.54
C THR A 691 -12.53 -8.16 35.82
N VAL A 692 -11.91 -9.05 36.60
CA VAL A 692 -11.20 -10.25 36.14
C VAL A 692 -12.13 -11.45 36.26
N ARG A 693 -12.55 -12.00 35.12
CA ARG A 693 -13.44 -13.16 35.04
C ARG A 693 -12.65 -14.43 34.78
N TYR A 694 -12.97 -15.50 35.49
CA TYR A 694 -12.36 -16.82 35.30
C TYR A 694 -13.41 -17.89 34.99
N HIS A 695 -13.02 -18.86 34.17
CA HIS A 695 -13.95 -19.85 33.62
C HIS A 695 -13.88 -21.22 34.32
N ASP A 696 -12.79 -21.51 35.04
CA ASP A 696 -12.56 -22.76 35.77
C ASP A 696 -11.76 -22.54 37.05
N GLU A 697 -11.71 -23.55 37.92
CA GLU A 697 -11.02 -23.49 39.21
C GLU A 697 -9.51 -23.21 39.07
N GLY A 698 -8.86 -23.72 38.01
CA GLY A 698 -7.48 -23.40 37.68
C GLY A 698 -7.28 -22.01 37.08
N GLY A 699 -8.35 -21.35 36.60
CA GLY A 699 -8.34 -19.92 36.23
C GLY A 699 -8.47 -19.00 37.44
N ARG A 700 -9.06 -19.48 38.54
CA ARG A 700 -9.28 -18.71 39.78
C ARG A 700 -7.98 -18.28 40.45
N GLU A 701 -6.97 -19.15 40.45
CA GLU A 701 -5.65 -18.85 41.02
C GLU A 701 -4.91 -17.80 40.19
N CYS A 702 -4.96 -17.90 38.86
CA CYS A 702 -4.42 -16.88 37.97
C CYS A 702 -5.12 -15.52 38.16
N ALA A 703 -6.45 -15.51 38.27
CA ALA A 703 -7.21 -14.29 38.53
C ALA A 703 -6.81 -13.63 39.87
N LYS A 704 -6.59 -14.42 40.92
CA LYS A 704 -6.07 -13.93 42.21
C LYS A 704 -4.65 -13.35 42.09
N ALA A 705 -3.78 -13.97 41.29
CA ALA A 705 -2.43 -13.47 41.04
C ALA A 705 -2.44 -12.11 40.30
N ILE A 706 -3.33 -11.95 39.32
CA ILE A 706 -3.53 -10.67 38.61
C ILE A 706 -3.98 -9.58 39.60
N GLN A 707 -4.98 -9.85 40.44
CA GLN A 707 -5.48 -8.87 41.41
C GLN A 707 -4.41 -8.53 42.47
N ALA A 708 -3.67 -9.52 42.96
CA ALA A 708 -2.61 -9.30 43.95
C ALA A 708 -1.50 -8.40 43.39
N GLY A 709 -1.04 -8.66 42.16
CA GLY A 709 0.00 -7.83 41.56
C GLY A 709 -0.45 -6.42 41.18
N ILE A 710 -1.73 -6.22 40.86
CA ILE A 710 -2.30 -4.87 40.69
C ILE A 710 -2.30 -4.12 42.02
N ARG A 711 -2.70 -4.74 43.13
CA ARG A 711 -2.68 -4.10 44.45
C ARG A 711 -1.28 -3.65 44.87
N VAL A 712 -0.23 -4.38 44.47
CA VAL A 712 1.17 -3.99 44.72
C VAL A 712 1.59 -2.80 43.85
N ARG A 713 1.22 -2.81 42.56
CA ARG A 713 1.66 -1.79 41.59
C ARG A 713 0.82 -0.50 41.64
N LYS A 714 -0.45 -0.62 42.01
CA LYS A 714 -1.47 0.45 42.04
C LYS A 714 -2.43 0.21 43.22
N PRO A 715 -2.08 0.67 44.43
CA PRO A 715 -2.86 0.41 45.65
C PRO A 715 -4.32 0.89 45.58
N ASP A 716 -4.57 1.96 44.83
CA ASP A 716 -5.89 2.58 44.66
C ASP A 716 -6.80 1.83 43.67
N ALA A 717 -6.28 0.80 42.99
CA ALA A 717 -7.01 0.03 41.99
C ALA A 717 -7.79 -1.14 42.63
N ALA A 718 -9.10 -0.97 42.78
CA ALA A 718 -10.00 -1.97 43.37
C ALA A 718 -10.60 -2.93 42.32
N TRP A 719 -9.77 -3.76 41.69
CA TRP A 719 -10.24 -4.73 40.69
C TRP A 719 -11.07 -5.86 41.33
N ARG A 720 -12.15 -6.29 40.69
CA ARG A 720 -13.00 -7.40 41.16
C ARG A 720 -12.64 -8.72 40.49
N ILE A 721 -12.81 -9.83 41.20
CA ILE A 721 -12.68 -11.19 40.63
C ILE A 721 -14.06 -11.85 40.70
N GLU A 722 -14.55 -12.36 39.58
CA GLU A 722 -15.85 -13.02 39.48
C GLU A 722 -15.75 -14.29 38.61
N PRO A 723 -16.50 -15.36 38.93
CA PRO A 723 -16.64 -16.48 37.99
C PRO A 723 -17.45 -16.02 36.76
N LEU A 724 -17.20 -16.63 35.61
CA LEU A 724 -18.05 -16.41 34.43
C LEU A 724 -19.50 -16.78 34.74
N SER A 725 -20.46 -16.03 34.20
CA SER A 725 -21.88 -16.29 34.40
C SER A 725 -22.24 -17.73 33.98
N PRO A 726 -23.08 -18.46 34.74
CA PRO A 726 -23.53 -19.81 34.37
C PRO A 726 -24.25 -19.88 33.02
N ALA A 727 -24.74 -18.74 32.51
CA ALA A 727 -25.38 -18.63 31.20
C ALA A 727 -24.39 -18.61 30.02
N GLN A 728 -23.07 -18.54 30.27
CA GLN A 728 -22.03 -18.43 29.24
C GLN A 728 -21.13 -19.67 29.26
N LYS A 729 -20.82 -20.21 28.07
CA LYS A 729 -19.95 -21.39 27.93
C LYS A 729 -18.48 -20.98 28.12
N GLY A 730 -17.92 -21.28 29.29
CA GLY A 730 -16.52 -20.99 29.60
C GLY A 730 -15.54 -21.91 28.86
N VAL A 731 -14.42 -21.33 28.40
CA VAL A 731 -13.27 -22.07 27.86
C VAL A 731 -12.24 -22.31 28.97
N LYS A 732 -11.77 -23.55 29.12
CA LYS A 732 -10.78 -23.93 30.14
C LYS A 732 -9.46 -23.19 29.91
N GLY A 733 -8.92 -22.60 30.98
CA GLY A 733 -7.66 -21.88 30.97
C GLY A 733 -7.75 -20.45 30.46
N VAL A 734 -8.96 -19.91 30.26
CA VAL A 734 -9.20 -18.54 29.82
C VAL A 734 -9.57 -17.64 30.99
N ILE A 735 -8.96 -16.47 31.01
CA ILE A 735 -9.25 -15.35 31.91
C ILE A 735 -9.58 -14.14 31.05
N GLU A 736 -10.62 -13.39 31.43
CA GLU A 736 -11.02 -12.17 30.75
C GLU A 736 -10.91 -10.98 31.70
N VAL A 737 -10.17 -9.94 31.31
CA VAL A 737 -10.03 -8.70 32.08
C VAL A 737 -10.78 -7.58 31.38
N TRP A 738 -11.92 -7.23 31.95
CA TRP A 738 -12.82 -6.19 31.48
C TRP A 738 -12.48 -4.88 32.17
N PHE A 739 -11.92 -3.92 31.44
CA PHE A 739 -11.47 -2.64 31.99
C PHE A 739 -12.61 -1.62 32.09
N SER A 740 -12.74 -0.96 33.23
CA SER A 740 -13.69 0.17 33.40
C SER A 740 -13.13 1.47 32.81
N ASN A 741 -14.00 2.30 32.21
CA ASN A 741 -13.61 3.63 31.76
C ASN A 741 -13.27 4.59 32.91
N ASP A 742 -13.58 4.25 34.15
CA ASP A 742 -13.26 5.06 35.33
C ASP A 742 -12.15 4.46 36.20
N ASP A 743 -11.50 3.38 35.75
CA ASP A 743 -10.46 2.70 36.53
C ASP A 743 -9.29 3.65 36.89
N PRO A 744 -9.03 3.89 38.20
CA PRO A 744 -7.90 4.67 38.67
C PRO A 744 -6.55 4.12 38.21
N ALA A 745 -6.43 2.81 37.94
CA ALA A 745 -5.20 2.21 37.41
C ALA A 745 -4.85 2.68 35.98
N LEU A 746 -5.82 3.26 35.27
CA LEU A 746 -5.70 3.79 33.91
C LEU A 746 -5.60 5.33 33.89
N LYS A 747 -5.47 5.97 35.06
CA LYS A 747 -5.07 7.36 35.21
C LYS A 747 -3.57 7.40 35.52
#